data_AF-A0A6J3K812-F1
#
_entry.id   AF-A0A6J3K812-F1
#
_cell.length_a   1.000
_cell.length_b   1.000
_cell.length_c   1.000
_cell.angle_alpha   90.00
_cell.angle_beta   90.00
_cell.angle_gamma   90.00
#
_symmetry.space_group_name_H-M   'P 1'
#
loop_
_entity.id
_entity.type
_entity.pdbx_description
1 polymer ?
#
loop_
_entity_poly.entity_id
_entity_poly.type
_entity_poly.pdbx_seq_one_letter_code
_entity_poly.pdbx_strand_id
1 'polypeptide(L)'
;MDSASKKQTFHNDKEKKKSNPNQRKSLDQGICKESELDISYTIRLDSTNQEDIEKKVQCLKHVLEKDLRAADLKWSLFVAACNTYRYDTCLKPFPPMYIKNECKDIEALRRAIEVIPPLAVILKALSESDVYEKYGMAIDLLQWVLVRLRDPYIKSIKKENYDLILRKVPSEMPVVAPNLIFQVTSTKQSTSEDRWKTIAQGHTTFYAYHGSRLENFHSIIHYGLQQSMCKNSLFGKGIYLSSELGVSLPYSPVGYGWGGSVLGSEMSCIALCELINHIDVKTGDSEDDARSLVSDSMGGRVPNKYYLVTNSELVRVRYLLIYSQQVQAARCINNKGLLAWFKQHKLLTFNIVNQENTKNFKSSVTTIPGKTKRAALGEIGNKVNTLRGIEPIDRTSLLIKDKKPIIAPKQAIKPPEKATEKLPVQIVKPVIKVAVSQESVISLPAKKEVQSFSSDLLAVEDIDEEDKGNPSLVSIYSNDIYEYLRTLESMYPISKGYLCGQEVTPKMRSVLIDWLVDVHQQFHLMQETLYLTVAIIDRFLQAFRSIDRKRLQLVGVTAMFIASKYEEMYSPDINDFVYITDNAYSKVEILQMEMLIVKTLDYSFGRPLPLHFLRRYSKAGKALPIHHTMAKYFLEQSLVHYEVCHYPPSLIAAAAIYLAFLIIDNDDEDQQKVVWTNTLAHYSTYSKDDVFPVVRETASIIVNADKIKYQAVRKKYAQAKCMKISTRPELRSATIDLLATADKRAV
;
A
#
# COMPACT_ATOMS: atom_id res chain seq x y z
N MET A 1 -7.05 58.27 59.08
CA MET A 1 -7.28 57.95 57.65
C MET A 1 -7.62 56.45 57.54
N ASP A 2 -8.67 55.94 58.18
CA ASP A 2 -10.11 56.28 58.15
C ASP A 2 -10.82 55.55 57.00
N SER A 3 -11.95 54.86 57.21
CA SER A 3 -12.59 54.40 58.46
C SER A 3 -13.69 53.37 58.13
N ALA A 4 -14.14 52.62 59.14
CA ALA A 4 -15.46 51.97 59.30
C ALA A 4 -16.17 51.36 58.05
N SER A 5 -16.38 50.05 57.99
CA SER A 5 -17.44 49.31 58.73
C SER A 5 -18.88 49.77 58.47
N LYS A 6 -19.69 48.95 57.78
CA LYS A 6 -20.89 48.27 58.36
C LYS A 6 -21.68 47.39 57.38
N LYS A 7 -22.40 46.43 57.96
CA LYS A 7 -23.44 45.58 57.36
C LYS A 7 -24.78 46.33 57.20
N GLN A 8 -25.57 45.98 56.19
CA GLN A 8 -27.05 45.75 56.20
C GLN A 8 -27.47 45.43 54.75
N THR A 9 -28.16 44.35 54.33
CA THR A 9 -29.32 43.55 54.79
C THR A 9 -30.69 44.23 54.69
N PHE A 10 -31.66 43.49 54.10
CA PHE A 10 -33.12 43.75 54.02
C PHE A 10 -33.56 44.88 53.06
N HIS A 11 -34.70 44.86 52.37
CA HIS A 11 -35.70 43.86 51.92
C HIS A 11 -36.68 44.64 50.99
N ASN A 12 -37.43 43.94 50.15
CA ASN A 12 -38.83 44.14 49.70
C ASN A 12 -39.54 45.49 50.02
N ASP A 13 -40.33 46.11 49.14
CA ASP A 13 -41.51 45.59 48.41
C ASP A 13 -41.87 46.57 47.24
N LYS A 14 -42.23 46.07 46.05
CA LYS A 14 -43.59 46.01 45.46
C LYS A 14 -44.39 47.32 45.35
N GLU A 15 -44.80 47.60 44.11
CA GLU A 15 -46.10 48.09 43.57
C GLU A 15 -45.83 48.91 42.28
N LYS A 16 -46.67 49.03 41.24
CA LYS A 16 -47.94 48.39 40.82
C LYS A 16 -48.10 48.55 39.28
N LYS A 17 -48.64 47.51 38.61
CA LYS A 17 -49.44 47.50 37.36
C LYS A 17 -49.35 48.69 36.36
N LYS A 18 -49.05 48.39 35.07
CA LYS A 18 -50.06 48.40 33.96
C LYS A 18 -49.55 47.90 32.58
N SER A 19 -50.42 47.11 31.93
CA SER A 19 -50.66 46.93 30.48
C SER A 19 -49.54 46.65 29.45
N ASN A 20 -49.49 45.38 29.02
CA ASN A 20 -49.72 44.90 27.63
C ASN A 20 -48.71 45.22 26.49
N PRO A 21 -48.68 44.45 25.37
CA PRO A 21 -48.07 43.12 25.35
C PRO A 21 -47.09 42.90 24.16
N ASN A 22 -46.08 42.02 24.32
CA ASN A 22 -45.63 41.18 23.19
C ASN A 22 -44.89 39.91 23.62
N GLN A 23 -45.58 38.79 23.42
CA GLN A 23 -45.15 37.39 23.26
C GLN A 23 -43.74 36.96 23.73
N ARG A 24 -43.69 36.36 24.92
CA ARG A 24 -42.96 35.09 25.12
C ARG A 24 -43.99 33.96 25.32
N LYS A 25 -43.96 32.97 24.44
CA LYS A 25 -44.54 31.62 24.60
C LYS A 25 -43.47 30.66 24.10
N SER A 26 -42.80 29.92 24.99
CA SER A 26 -43.22 28.58 25.42
C SER A 26 -43.29 27.58 24.26
N LEU A 27 -42.19 26.88 24.02
CA LEU A 27 -42.10 25.68 23.20
C LEU A 27 -41.23 24.65 23.92
N ASP A 28 -41.64 24.36 25.15
CA ASP A 28 -41.10 23.31 26.01
C ASP A 28 -42.27 22.42 26.45
N GLN A 29 -42.85 21.73 25.46
CA GLN A 29 -43.86 20.68 25.57
C GLN A 29 -44.04 20.08 24.17
N GLY A 30 -43.31 18.98 23.89
CA GLY A 30 -43.31 18.38 22.55
C GLY A 30 -42.40 17.16 22.36
N ILE A 31 -41.89 16.54 23.43
CA ILE A 31 -41.06 15.34 23.35
C ILE A 31 -41.50 14.35 24.44
N CYS A 32 -42.69 13.75 24.25
CA CYS A 32 -43.16 12.64 25.08
C CYS A 32 -44.16 11.80 24.27
N LYS A 33 -43.64 10.97 23.35
CA LYS A 33 -44.35 9.86 22.67
C LYS A 33 -43.51 8.97 21.74
N GLU A 34 -42.23 9.26 21.51
CA GLU A 34 -41.34 8.43 20.65
C GLU A 34 -40.48 7.39 21.42
N SER A 35 -40.62 7.28 22.74
CA SER A 35 -39.74 6.47 23.60
C SER A 35 -40.28 5.09 24.00
N GLU A 36 -41.45 4.66 23.48
CA GLU A 36 -42.09 3.38 23.85
C GLU A 36 -41.94 2.26 22.80
N LEU A 37 -41.20 2.51 21.71
CA LEU A 37 -40.85 1.48 20.71
C LEU A 37 -39.42 0.92 20.86
N ASP A 38 -38.61 1.50 21.77
CA ASP A 38 -37.38 0.89 22.27
C ASP A 38 -37.73 0.03 23.50
N ILE A 39 -37.87 -1.30 23.33
CA ILE A 39 -37.53 -2.40 24.27
C ILE A 39 -38.08 -3.72 23.70
N SER A 40 -37.19 -4.52 23.11
CA SER A 40 -37.19 -6.00 22.97
C SER A 40 -36.18 -6.40 21.88
N TYR A 41 -36.03 -7.70 21.60
CA TYR A 41 -35.14 -8.28 20.58
C TYR A 41 -33.63 -8.36 20.90
N THR A 42 -33.31 -9.10 21.96
CA THR A 42 -32.08 -9.91 22.04
C THR A 42 -32.43 -11.40 22.27
N ILE A 43 -32.84 -12.10 21.20
CA ILE A 43 -33.05 -13.55 21.22
C ILE A 43 -32.29 -14.20 20.05
N ARG A 44 -31.72 -15.39 20.30
CA ARG A 44 -31.03 -16.24 19.31
C ARG A 44 -32.04 -16.77 18.28
N LEU A 45 -31.70 -16.75 17.00
CA LEU A 45 -32.56 -17.28 15.93
C LEU A 45 -31.76 -18.15 14.96
N ASP A 46 -32.05 -19.45 14.99
CA ASP A 46 -31.85 -20.41 13.89
C ASP A 46 -33.22 -20.95 13.48
N SER A 47 -33.99 -20.13 12.75
CA SER A 47 -35.16 -20.52 11.95
C SER A 47 -35.62 -19.31 11.13
N THR A 48 -35.58 -19.38 9.79
CA THR A 48 -36.02 -18.27 8.93
C THR A 48 -37.54 -18.23 8.81
N ASN A 49 -38.19 -17.41 9.62
CA ASN A 49 -39.61 -17.05 9.46
C ASN A 49 -39.77 -15.93 8.42
N GLN A 50 -40.88 -15.95 7.68
CA GLN A 50 -41.24 -14.91 6.70
C GLN A 50 -41.27 -13.49 7.34
N GLU A 51 -41.81 -13.40 8.55
CA GLU A 51 -41.89 -12.16 9.33
C GLU A 51 -40.51 -11.55 9.64
N ASP A 52 -39.47 -12.38 9.81
CA ASP A 52 -38.10 -11.90 10.06
C ASP A 52 -37.45 -11.34 8.79
N ILE A 53 -37.80 -11.88 7.61
CA ILE A 53 -37.33 -11.37 6.32
C ILE A 53 -37.91 -9.97 6.07
N GLU A 54 -39.21 -9.80 6.30
CA GLU A 54 -39.89 -8.50 6.16
C GLU A 54 -39.30 -7.45 7.12
N LYS A 55 -39.04 -7.83 8.38
CA LYS A 55 -38.32 -6.97 9.35
C LYS A 55 -36.91 -6.58 8.87
N LYS A 56 -36.11 -7.53 8.36
CA LYS A 56 -34.77 -7.22 7.80
C LYS A 56 -34.84 -6.20 6.66
N VAL A 57 -35.74 -6.42 5.70
CA VAL A 57 -35.94 -5.56 4.53
C VAL A 57 -36.36 -4.14 4.96
N GLN A 58 -37.34 -4.03 5.85
CA GLN A 58 -37.86 -2.74 6.31
C GLN A 58 -36.82 -1.94 7.13
N CYS A 59 -36.05 -2.61 8.00
CA CYS A 59 -34.96 -1.94 8.73
C CYS A 59 -33.83 -1.46 7.81
N LEU A 60 -33.44 -2.27 6.82
CA LEU A 60 -32.41 -1.88 5.84
C LEU A 60 -32.89 -0.70 4.98
N LYS A 61 -34.15 -0.73 4.52
CA LYS A 61 -34.78 0.36 3.78
C LYS A 61 -34.74 1.66 4.56
N HIS A 62 -35.18 1.65 5.83
CA HIS A 62 -35.17 2.83 6.69
C HIS A 62 -33.75 3.45 6.85
N VAL A 63 -32.71 2.62 7.01
CA VAL A 63 -31.32 3.12 7.12
C VAL A 63 -30.85 3.78 5.81
N LEU A 64 -31.16 3.17 4.66
CA LEU A 64 -30.79 3.71 3.34
C LEU A 64 -31.57 4.99 2.97
N GLU A 65 -32.85 5.09 3.33
CA GLU A 65 -33.67 6.30 3.13
C GLU A 65 -33.20 7.47 4.00
N LYS A 66 -32.79 7.17 5.24
CA LYS A 66 -32.42 8.19 6.24
C LYS A 66 -31.11 8.90 5.93
N ASP A 67 -30.08 8.15 5.55
CA ASP A 67 -28.75 8.71 5.21
C ASP A 67 -27.96 7.77 4.29
N LEU A 68 -28.38 7.70 3.02
CA LEU A 68 -27.74 6.87 2.00
C LEU A 68 -26.21 7.09 1.94
N ARG A 69 -25.74 8.31 2.16
CA ARG A 69 -24.31 8.66 2.07
C ARG A 69 -23.51 8.10 3.27
N ALA A 70 -24.06 8.15 4.47
CA ALA A 70 -23.42 7.56 5.64
C ALA A 70 -23.43 6.03 5.59
N ALA A 71 -24.51 5.43 5.06
CA ALA A 71 -24.58 4.01 4.78
C ALA A 71 -23.55 3.57 3.74
N ASP A 72 -23.42 4.33 2.65
CA ASP A 72 -22.46 4.08 1.56
C ASP A 72 -20.99 4.24 2.01
N LEU A 73 -20.68 5.23 2.86
CA LEU A 73 -19.36 5.32 3.51
C LEU A 73 -19.11 4.08 4.38
N LYS A 74 -20.03 3.75 5.30
CA LYS A 74 -19.86 2.62 6.22
C LYS A 74 -19.63 1.30 5.47
N TRP A 75 -20.39 1.09 4.42
CA TRP A 75 -20.22 -0.06 3.52
C TRP A 75 -18.89 0.00 2.76
N SER A 76 -18.48 1.14 2.24
CA SER A 76 -17.19 1.31 1.55
C SER A 76 -15.99 1.02 2.45
N LEU A 77 -16.03 1.41 3.72
CA LEU A 77 -14.99 1.11 4.71
C LEU A 77 -14.94 -0.39 5.04
N PHE A 78 -16.11 -1.04 5.19
CA PHE A 78 -16.21 -2.49 5.34
C PHE A 78 -15.62 -3.24 4.13
N VAL A 79 -15.92 -2.80 2.90
CA VAL A 79 -15.37 -3.41 1.68
C VAL A 79 -13.86 -3.21 1.56
N ALA A 80 -13.33 -2.03 1.90
CA ALA A 80 -11.87 -1.80 1.96
C ALA A 80 -11.20 -2.77 2.95
N ALA A 81 -11.79 -2.96 4.13
CA ALA A 81 -11.31 -3.91 5.13
C ALA A 81 -11.41 -5.39 4.69
N CYS A 82 -12.37 -5.74 3.82
CA CYS A 82 -12.46 -7.07 3.21
C CYS A 82 -11.38 -7.31 2.14
N ASN A 83 -11.02 -6.28 1.38
CA ASN A 83 -10.15 -6.42 0.22
C ASN A 83 -8.65 -6.41 0.57
N THR A 84 -8.26 -5.86 1.72
CA THR A 84 -6.88 -5.97 2.21
C THR A 84 -6.49 -7.41 2.56
N TYR A 85 -5.21 -7.75 2.41
CA TYR A 85 -4.66 -9.02 2.92
C TYR A 85 -4.58 -9.01 4.46
N ARG A 86 -4.58 -7.83 5.10
CA ARG A 86 -4.60 -7.64 6.57
C ARG A 86 -6.01 -7.76 7.17
N TYR A 87 -6.92 -8.48 6.52
CA TYR A 87 -8.33 -8.56 6.93
C TYR A 87 -8.48 -9.11 8.36
N ASP A 88 -7.57 -9.97 8.83
CA ASP A 88 -7.59 -10.45 10.22
C ASP A 88 -7.45 -9.36 11.28
N THR A 89 -6.80 -8.24 10.95
CA THR A 89 -6.71 -7.05 11.81
C THR A 89 -7.70 -5.96 11.41
N CYS A 90 -7.92 -5.74 10.11
CA CYS A 90 -8.69 -4.61 9.59
C CYS A 90 -10.21 -4.89 9.54
N LEU A 91 -10.61 -6.13 9.26
CA LEU A 91 -12.01 -6.56 9.17
C LEU A 91 -12.52 -7.03 10.54
N LYS A 92 -12.56 -6.10 11.50
CA LYS A 92 -13.16 -6.30 12.81
C LYS A 92 -14.31 -5.32 13.04
N PRO A 93 -15.52 -5.78 13.42
CA PRO A 93 -15.91 -7.18 13.56
C PRO A 93 -16.02 -7.87 12.19
N PHE A 94 -15.93 -9.20 12.18
CA PHE A 94 -16.06 -10.05 10.99
C PHE A 94 -17.48 -10.63 10.90
N PRO A 95 -18.10 -10.74 9.71
CA PRO A 95 -19.47 -11.25 9.59
C PRO A 95 -19.58 -12.74 9.97
N PRO A 96 -20.43 -13.13 10.94
CA PRO A 96 -20.44 -14.48 11.50
C PRO A 96 -20.93 -15.55 10.52
N MET A 97 -21.79 -15.20 9.56
CA MET A 97 -22.25 -16.13 8.52
C MET A 97 -21.17 -16.52 7.49
N TYR A 98 -19.97 -15.93 7.59
CA TYR A 98 -18.78 -16.33 6.82
C TYR A 98 -17.70 -16.96 7.72
N ILE A 99 -18.06 -17.43 8.92
CA ILE A 99 -17.19 -18.23 9.78
C ILE A 99 -17.64 -19.69 9.72
N LYS A 100 -16.73 -20.61 9.41
CA LYS A 100 -16.98 -22.07 9.32
C LYS A 100 -15.88 -22.80 10.06
N ASN A 101 -16.24 -23.65 11.03
CA ASN A 101 -15.29 -24.39 11.87
C ASN A 101 -14.20 -23.47 12.46
N GLU A 102 -14.61 -22.33 13.01
CA GLU A 102 -13.75 -21.25 13.55
C GLU A 102 -12.84 -20.53 12.53
N CYS A 103 -12.76 -21.00 11.27
CA CYS A 103 -12.05 -20.34 10.18
C CYS A 103 -12.90 -19.27 9.49
N LYS A 104 -12.28 -18.15 9.14
CA LYS A 104 -12.90 -17.05 8.37
C LYS A 104 -12.85 -17.35 6.87
N ASP A 105 -14.01 -17.53 6.23
CA ASP A 105 -14.17 -17.70 4.79
C ASP A 105 -14.20 -16.34 4.08
N ILE A 106 -13.07 -15.62 4.12
CA ILE A 106 -12.90 -14.29 3.50
C ILE A 106 -13.20 -14.31 1.99
N GLU A 107 -12.94 -15.44 1.35
CA GLU A 107 -13.08 -15.63 -0.10
C GLU A 107 -14.56 -15.86 -0.49
N ALA A 108 -15.38 -16.50 0.35
CA ALA A 108 -16.84 -16.45 0.18
C ALA A 108 -17.41 -15.06 0.46
N LEU A 109 -16.87 -14.32 1.44
CA LEU A 109 -17.31 -12.96 1.73
C LEU A 109 -17.04 -11.99 0.57
N ARG A 110 -15.85 -12.06 -0.04
CA ARG A 110 -15.50 -11.25 -1.22
C ARG A 110 -16.44 -11.52 -2.41
N ARG A 111 -16.71 -12.80 -2.72
CA ARG A 111 -17.69 -13.17 -3.76
C ARG A 111 -19.11 -12.68 -3.47
N ALA A 112 -19.50 -12.63 -2.18
CA ALA A 112 -20.79 -12.07 -1.80
C ALA A 112 -20.83 -10.54 -2.01
N ILE A 113 -19.74 -9.83 -1.71
CA ILE A 113 -19.60 -8.38 -1.96
C ILE A 113 -19.62 -8.05 -3.46
N GLU A 114 -18.97 -8.86 -4.30
CA GLU A 114 -18.90 -8.70 -5.77
C GLU A 114 -20.27 -8.61 -6.45
N VAL A 115 -21.29 -9.29 -5.92
CA VAL A 115 -22.63 -9.34 -6.52
C VAL A 115 -23.59 -8.27 -5.99
N ILE A 116 -23.17 -7.43 -5.04
CA ILE A 116 -24.02 -6.37 -4.46
C ILE A 116 -24.03 -5.16 -5.39
N PRO A 117 -25.19 -4.77 -5.97
CA PRO A 117 -25.32 -3.56 -6.77
C PRO A 117 -25.27 -2.30 -5.89
N PRO A 118 -25.05 -1.10 -6.47
CA PRO A 118 -25.02 0.18 -5.75
C PRO A 118 -26.21 0.35 -4.78
N LEU A 119 -25.99 0.95 -3.60
CA LEU A 119 -27.03 1.00 -2.55
C LEU A 119 -28.29 1.75 -3.00
N ALA A 120 -28.16 2.70 -3.94
CA ALA A 120 -29.30 3.37 -4.57
C ALA A 120 -30.18 2.45 -5.45
N VAL A 121 -29.63 1.34 -5.95
CA VAL A 121 -30.36 0.29 -6.67
C VAL A 121 -31.04 -0.65 -5.67
N ILE A 122 -30.31 -1.09 -4.63
CA ILE A 122 -30.89 -1.88 -3.53
C ILE A 122 -32.08 -1.14 -2.90
N LEU A 123 -31.93 0.15 -2.57
CA LEU A 123 -33.00 0.95 -1.96
C LEU A 123 -34.29 0.97 -2.80
N LYS A 124 -34.19 1.04 -4.13
CA LYS A 124 -35.37 0.94 -5.02
C LYS A 124 -35.97 -0.47 -4.98
N ALA A 125 -35.13 -1.49 -5.08
CA ALA A 125 -35.54 -2.89 -5.08
C ALA A 125 -36.17 -3.33 -3.74
N LEU A 126 -35.81 -2.74 -2.59
CA LEU A 126 -36.42 -3.01 -1.27
C LEU A 126 -37.92 -2.66 -1.16
N SER A 127 -38.55 -2.19 -2.23
CA SER A 127 -40.01 -2.03 -2.33
C SER A 127 -40.68 -3.09 -3.22
N GLU A 128 -39.92 -4.02 -3.79
CA GLU A 128 -40.41 -5.17 -4.58
C GLU A 128 -40.70 -6.36 -3.65
N SER A 129 -41.80 -7.08 -3.87
CA SER A 129 -42.22 -8.20 -3.01
C SER A 129 -41.31 -9.42 -3.08
N ASP A 130 -40.61 -9.62 -4.20
CA ASP A 130 -39.67 -10.72 -4.46
C ASP A 130 -38.19 -10.32 -4.24
N VAL A 131 -37.94 -9.19 -3.57
CA VAL A 131 -36.59 -8.64 -3.38
C VAL A 131 -35.64 -9.62 -2.66
N TYR A 132 -36.15 -10.41 -1.71
CA TYR A 132 -35.32 -11.36 -0.96
C TYR A 132 -34.96 -12.61 -1.79
N GLU A 133 -35.80 -13.01 -2.75
CA GLU A 133 -35.44 -14.07 -3.71
C GLU A 133 -34.33 -13.60 -4.66
N LYS A 134 -34.38 -12.34 -5.08
CA LYS A 134 -33.38 -11.71 -5.96
C LYS A 134 -32.05 -11.39 -5.24
N TYR A 135 -32.12 -10.93 -4.00
CA TYR A 135 -30.99 -10.28 -3.31
C TYR A 135 -30.74 -10.79 -1.87
N GLY A 136 -31.31 -11.92 -1.45
CA GLY A 136 -31.25 -12.39 -0.04
C GLY A 136 -29.86 -12.36 0.59
N MET A 137 -28.84 -12.90 -0.09
CA MET A 137 -27.44 -12.85 0.38
C MET A 137 -26.91 -11.42 0.57
N ALA A 138 -27.28 -10.50 -0.32
CA ALA A 138 -26.89 -9.10 -0.24
C ALA A 138 -27.63 -8.39 0.90
N ILE A 139 -28.93 -8.65 1.06
CA ILE A 139 -29.76 -8.11 2.14
C ILE A 139 -29.24 -8.58 3.50
N ASP A 140 -28.90 -9.86 3.67
CA ASP A 140 -28.37 -10.37 4.94
C ASP A 140 -27.03 -9.74 5.31
N LEU A 141 -26.11 -9.60 4.35
CA LEU A 141 -24.81 -8.98 4.60
C LEU A 141 -24.93 -7.46 4.85
N LEU A 142 -25.76 -6.75 4.08
CA LEU A 142 -26.04 -5.33 4.28
C LEU A 142 -26.78 -5.07 5.59
N GLN A 143 -27.74 -5.91 5.96
CA GLN A 143 -28.42 -5.84 7.26
C GLN A 143 -27.42 -6.03 8.38
N TRP A 144 -26.49 -6.98 8.26
CA TRP A 144 -25.46 -7.18 9.27
C TRP A 144 -24.56 -5.94 9.43
N VAL A 145 -23.98 -5.41 8.33
CA VAL A 145 -23.05 -4.26 8.39
C VAL A 145 -23.75 -2.93 8.75
N LEU A 146 -24.93 -2.66 8.19
CA LEU A 146 -25.58 -1.35 8.30
C LEU A 146 -26.58 -1.27 9.46
N VAL A 147 -27.28 -2.37 9.75
CA VAL A 147 -28.35 -2.41 10.77
C VAL A 147 -27.90 -3.10 12.06
N ARG A 148 -27.23 -4.26 11.99
CA ARG A 148 -26.85 -5.01 13.21
C ARG A 148 -25.61 -4.41 13.89
N LEU A 149 -24.59 -4.02 13.14
CA LEU A 149 -23.44 -3.28 13.66
C LEU A 149 -23.76 -1.80 13.91
N ARG A 150 -24.93 -1.45 14.46
CA ARG A 150 -25.42 -0.06 14.48
C ARG A 150 -24.52 0.90 15.26
N ASP A 151 -23.85 0.44 16.32
CA ASP A 151 -23.06 1.28 17.23
C ASP A 151 -21.54 1.16 16.94
N PRO A 152 -20.81 2.28 16.80
CA PRO A 152 -21.33 3.64 16.57
C PRO A 152 -21.95 3.78 15.17
N TYR A 153 -22.90 4.71 15.06
CA TYR A 153 -23.49 5.06 13.77
C TYR A 153 -22.79 6.27 13.16
N ILE A 154 -22.74 6.27 11.83
CA ILE A 154 -22.17 7.36 11.03
C ILE A 154 -23.33 8.25 10.58
N LYS A 155 -23.12 9.57 10.56
CA LYS A 155 -24.08 10.56 10.06
C LYS A 155 -23.38 11.56 9.14
N SER A 156 -23.95 11.83 7.98
CA SER A 156 -23.49 12.85 7.05
C SER A 156 -23.64 14.25 7.64
N ILE A 157 -22.58 15.06 7.55
CA ILE A 157 -22.66 16.49 7.89
C ILE A 157 -22.92 17.31 6.62
N LYS A 158 -23.79 18.32 6.74
CA LYS A 158 -24.03 19.31 5.69
C LYS A 158 -22.83 20.26 5.54
N LYS A 159 -22.48 20.62 4.31
CA LYS A 159 -21.31 21.48 3.98
C LYS A 159 -21.28 22.80 4.77
N GLU A 160 -22.44 23.40 5.05
CA GLU A 160 -22.60 24.61 5.88
C GLU A 160 -21.95 24.52 7.28
N ASN A 161 -21.71 23.31 7.80
CA ASN A 161 -21.11 23.08 9.12
C ASN A 161 -19.64 22.62 9.05
N TYR A 162 -18.99 22.57 7.87
CA TYR A 162 -17.63 22.03 7.74
C TYR A 162 -16.61 22.94 8.42
N ASP A 163 -16.68 24.25 8.20
CA ASP A 163 -15.80 25.23 8.83
C ASP A 163 -15.90 25.20 10.36
N LEU A 164 -17.10 24.97 10.91
CA LEU A 164 -17.33 24.84 12.35
C LEU A 164 -16.65 23.60 12.95
N ILE A 165 -16.50 22.52 12.16
CA ILE A 165 -15.80 21.30 12.58
C ILE A 165 -14.30 21.47 12.44
N LEU A 166 -13.83 22.02 11.32
CA LEU A 166 -12.38 22.20 11.07
C LEU A 166 -11.76 23.22 12.05
N ARG A 167 -12.48 24.29 12.41
CA ARG A 167 -12.06 25.27 13.44
C ARG A 167 -11.97 24.70 14.87
N LYS A 168 -12.31 23.43 15.11
CA LYS A 168 -12.09 22.77 16.42
C LYS A 168 -10.61 22.53 16.71
N VAL A 169 -9.77 22.51 15.68
CA VAL A 169 -8.31 22.45 15.82
C VAL A 169 -7.75 23.74 15.24
N PRO A 170 -7.00 24.55 16.00
CA PRO A 170 -6.23 25.65 15.45
C PRO A 170 -5.21 25.09 14.45
N SER A 171 -5.27 25.54 13.20
CA SER A 171 -4.34 25.14 12.13
C SER A 171 -3.57 26.38 11.70
N GLU A 172 -2.25 26.31 11.75
CA GLU A 172 -1.36 27.41 11.36
C GLU A 172 -1.07 27.40 9.86
N MET A 173 -1.23 26.25 9.19
CA MET A 173 -0.93 26.08 7.77
C MET A 173 -2.20 25.96 6.92
N PRO A 174 -2.24 26.55 5.71
CA PRO A 174 -3.31 26.29 4.75
C PRO A 174 -3.18 24.85 4.20
N VAL A 175 -4.27 24.09 4.24
CA VAL A 175 -4.31 22.68 3.85
C VAL A 175 -5.58 22.42 3.01
N VAL A 176 -5.51 21.45 2.09
CA VAL A 176 -6.68 21.03 1.30
C VAL A 176 -7.78 20.52 2.24
N ALA A 177 -8.94 21.17 2.20
CA ALA A 177 -10.09 20.79 3.00
C ALA A 177 -10.76 19.50 2.49
N PRO A 178 -11.32 18.66 3.37
CA PRO A 178 -12.02 17.44 2.98
C PRO A 178 -13.30 17.77 2.18
N ASN A 179 -13.57 16.99 1.14
CA ASN A 179 -14.75 17.18 0.29
C ASN A 179 -16.05 16.78 1.02
N LEU A 180 -15.95 15.88 2.01
CA LEU A 180 -17.05 15.34 2.80
C LEU A 180 -16.64 15.17 4.28
N ILE A 181 -17.58 15.44 5.19
CA ILE A 181 -17.41 15.20 6.62
C ILE A 181 -18.59 14.37 7.13
N PHE A 182 -18.27 13.36 7.93
CA PHE A 182 -19.23 12.51 8.62
C PHE A 182 -18.95 12.53 10.12
N GLN A 183 -19.99 12.49 10.94
CA GLN A 183 -19.90 12.40 12.40
C GLN A 183 -20.06 10.95 12.84
N VAL A 184 -19.17 10.51 13.73
CA VAL A 184 -19.27 9.24 14.44
C VAL A 184 -20.04 9.52 15.74
N THR A 185 -21.16 8.82 15.96
CA THR A 185 -22.01 9.01 17.13
C THR A 185 -22.33 7.66 17.77
N SER A 186 -22.01 7.52 19.05
CA SER A 186 -22.35 6.36 19.87
C SER A 186 -23.81 6.43 20.34
N THR A 187 -24.43 5.29 20.63
CA THR A 187 -25.75 5.23 21.24
C THR A 187 -25.76 5.78 22.68
N LYS A 188 -26.94 6.15 23.19
CA LYS A 188 -27.11 6.62 24.59
C LYS A 188 -26.79 5.55 25.65
N GLN A 189 -26.64 4.29 25.25
CA GLN A 189 -26.35 3.14 26.12
C GLN A 189 -24.91 2.60 25.88
N SER A 190 -24.09 3.34 25.15
CA SER A 190 -22.74 2.92 24.77
C SER A 190 -21.80 2.99 25.98
N THR A 191 -21.41 1.82 26.48
CA THR A 191 -20.57 1.67 27.69
C THR A 191 -19.18 2.32 27.54
N SER A 192 -18.63 2.37 26.32
CA SER A 192 -17.38 3.06 26.01
C SER A 192 -17.53 4.58 26.03
N GLU A 193 -18.65 5.11 25.53
CA GLU A 193 -18.96 6.54 25.57
C GLU A 193 -19.18 7.02 27.01
N ASP A 194 -19.86 6.23 27.85
CA ASP A 194 -20.06 6.58 29.26
C ASP A 194 -18.77 6.46 30.08
N ARG A 195 -17.96 5.42 29.85
CA ARG A 195 -16.62 5.34 30.47
C ARG A 195 -15.74 6.53 30.08
N TRP A 196 -15.71 6.91 28.80
CA TRP A 196 -14.94 8.08 28.35
C TRP A 196 -15.43 9.36 29.04
N LYS A 197 -16.75 9.57 29.15
CA LYS A 197 -17.31 10.71 29.90
C LYS A 197 -16.88 10.71 31.36
N THR A 198 -16.86 9.55 32.04
CA THR A 198 -16.38 9.44 33.43
C THR A 198 -14.91 9.84 33.55
N ILE A 199 -14.04 9.37 32.64
CA ILE A 199 -12.61 9.74 32.65
C ILE A 199 -12.42 11.25 32.34
N ALA A 200 -13.26 11.80 31.47
CA ALA A 200 -13.23 13.22 31.11
C ALA A 200 -13.72 14.16 32.23
N GLN A 201 -14.36 13.66 33.30
CA GLN A 201 -14.75 14.48 34.44
C GLN A 201 -13.50 15.10 35.10
N GLY A 202 -13.52 16.43 35.28
CA GLY A 202 -12.39 17.19 35.83
C GLY A 202 -11.27 17.53 34.85
N HIS A 203 -11.34 17.06 33.59
CA HIS A 203 -10.32 17.32 32.57
C HIS A 203 -10.85 18.22 31.44
N THR A 204 -9.96 19.02 30.84
CA THR A 204 -10.28 19.71 29.58
C THR A 204 -10.15 18.76 28.40
N THR A 205 -10.89 19.02 27.31
CA THR A 205 -10.81 18.22 26.08
C THR A 205 -10.42 19.08 24.89
N PHE A 206 -9.72 18.49 23.94
CA PHE A 206 -9.26 19.15 22.72
C PHE A 206 -9.32 18.18 21.53
N TYR A 207 -9.05 18.68 20.32
CA TYR A 207 -9.17 17.91 19.09
C TYR A 207 -7.82 17.78 18.37
N ALA A 208 -7.60 16.64 17.72
CA ALA A 208 -6.43 16.38 16.88
C ALA A 208 -6.76 15.41 15.75
N TYR A 209 -5.97 15.46 14.67
CA TYR A 209 -6.12 14.64 13.48
C TYR A 209 -5.32 13.33 13.59
N HIS A 210 -5.85 12.25 13.03
CA HIS A 210 -5.18 10.96 12.88
C HIS A 210 -5.35 10.44 11.45
N GLY A 211 -4.26 10.34 10.70
CA GLY A 211 -4.22 9.74 9.37
C GLY A 211 -3.98 8.23 9.44
N SER A 212 -4.68 7.47 8.61
CA SER A 212 -4.52 6.03 8.49
C SER A 212 -4.91 5.55 7.08
N ARG A 213 -4.42 4.38 6.65
CA ARG A 213 -4.92 3.71 5.44
C ARG A 213 -6.41 3.39 5.55
N LEU A 214 -7.14 3.51 4.44
CA LEU A 214 -8.60 3.40 4.37
C LEU A 214 -9.14 2.09 4.96
N GLU A 215 -8.49 0.96 4.68
CA GLU A 215 -8.93 -0.37 5.12
C GLU A 215 -8.95 -0.54 6.66
N ASN A 216 -8.20 0.28 7.41
CA ASN A 216 -8.19 0.19 8.86
C ASN A 216 -9.47 0.78 9.49
N PHE A 217 -10.18 1.67 8.78
CA PHE A 217 -11.24 2.49 9.39
C PHE A 217 -12.48 1.70 9.82
N HIS A 218 -12.79 0.56 9.21
CA HIS A 218 -13.83 -0.34 9.71
C HIS A 218 -13.56 -0.76 11.16
N SER A 219 -12.35 -1.26 11.44
CA SER A 219 -11.95 -1.62 12.81
C SER A 219 -11.81 -0.40 13.73
N ILE A 220 -11.31 0.74 13.24
CA ILE A 220 -11.15 1.95 14.06
C ILE A 220 -12.50 2.49 14.53
N ILE A 221 -13.54 2.43 13.68
CA ILE A 221 -14.88 2.90 14.03
C ILE A 221 -15.52 1.97 15.07
N HIS A 222 -15.33 0.66 14.99
CA HIS A 222 -15.95 -0.29 15.91
C HIS A 222 -15.18 -0.57 17.21
N TYR A 223 -13.86 -0.42 17.23
CA TYR A 223 -13.00 -0.70 18.40
C TYR A 223 -12.18 0.50 18.88
N GLY A 224 -12.36 1.68 18.28
CA GLY A 224 -11.54 2.85 18.56
C GLY A 224 -10.11 2.74 18.03
N LEU A 225 -9.29 3.74 18.36
CA LEU A 225 -7.85 3.71 18.10
C LEU A 225 -7.17 2.88 19.19
N GLN A 226 -6.41 1.85 18.78
CA GLN A 226 -5.81 0.87 19.69
C GLN A 226 -4.28 0.91 19.60
N GLN A 227 -3.60 1.10 20.73
CA GLN A 227 -2.13 1.19 20.80
C GLN A 227 -1.43 -0.03 20.19
N SER A 228 -2.02 -1.23 20.33
CA SER A 228 -1.48 -2.49 19.80
C SER A 228 -1.39 -2.57 18.27
N MET A 229 -2.05 -1.64 17.55
CA MET A 229 -1.94 -1.49 16.09
C MET A 229 -0.75 -0.60 15.67
N CYS A 230 -0.20 0.21 16.59
CA CYS A 230 0.91 1.14 16.35
C CYS A 230 2.24 0.53 16.84
N LYS A 231 2.77 -0.47 16.11
CA LYS A 231 3.91 -1.29 16.57
C LYS A 231 5.31 -0.74 16.29
N ASN A 232 5.46 0.16 15.31
CA ASN A 232 6.72 0.78 14.92
C ASN A 232 6.63 2.29 15.19
N SER A 233 7.42 2.81 16.13
CA SER A 233 7.29 4.20 16.56
C SER A 233 8.58 4.76 17.16
N LEU A 234 9.09 5.85 16.60
CA LEU A 234 10.36 6.47 16.99
C LEU A 234 10.30 7.12 18.38
N PHE A 235 9.17 7.74 18.74
CA PHE A 235 9.00 8.54 19.96
C PHE A 235 8.30 7.78 21.12
N GLY A 236 8.32 6.44 21.07
CA GLY A 236 7.67 5.56 22.05
C GLY A 236 6.28 5.07 21.60
N LYS A 237 5.78 4.03 22.28
CA LYS A 237 4.54 3.32 21.86
C LYS A 237 3.28 4.08 22.24
N GLY A 238 2.47 4.42 21.24
CA GLY A 238 1.20 5.08 21.46
C GLY A 238 0.45 5.30 20.15
N ILE A 239 -0.73 5.90 20.26
CA ILE A 239 -1.51 6.36 19.11
C ILE A 239 -1.00 7.77 18.77
N TYR A 240 -0.55 7.94 17.53
CA TYR A 240 -0.03 9.22 17.03
C TYR A 240 -1.16 10.06 16.42
N LEU A 241 -1.23 11.33 16.82
CA LEU A 241 -2.12 12.34 16.28
C LEU A 241 -1.34 13.65 16.06
N SER A 242 -1.93 14.61 15.34
CA SER A 242 -1.35 15.95 15.16
C SER A 242 -2.39 17.06 15.26
N SER A 243 -1.99 18.23 15.74
CA SER A 243 -2.80 19.45 15.62
C SER A 243 -2.91 19.94 14.17
N GLU A 244 -1.98 19.55 13.28
CA GLU A 244 -1.99 19.99 11.89
C GLU A 244 -2.55 18.91 10.95
N LEU A 245 -3.56 19.28 10.16
CA LEU A 245 -4.18 18.41 9.16
C LEU A 245 -3.17 17.99 8.08
N GLY A 246 -2.28 18.92 7.68
CA GLY A 246 -1.22 18.68 6.70
C GLY A 246 -0.21 17.63 7.13
N VAL A 247 0.03 17.49 8.43
CA VAL A 247 0.90 16.44 9.00
C VAL A 247 0.20 15.07 8.97
N SER A 248 -1.13 15.03 9.11
CA SER A 248 -1.90 13.78 9.10
C SER A 248 -2.22 13.27 7.68
N LEU A 249 -2.26 14.15 6.69
CA LEU A 249 -2.61 13.82 5.30
C LEU A 249 -1.73 12.73 4.65
N PRO A 250 -0.39 12.77 4.75
CA PRO A 250 0.47 11.72 4.19
C PRO A 250 0.07 10.33 4.69
N TYR A 251 -0.13 10.17 6.00
CA TYR A 251 -0.52 8.90 6.64
C TYR A 251 -1.91 8.38 6.23
N SER A 252 -2.68 9.18 5.48
CA SER A 252 -3.96 8.83 4.88
C SER A 252 -3.86 8.79 3.34
N PRO A 253 -3.16 7.81 2.75
CA PRO A 253 -3.12 7.65 1.30
C PRO A 253 -4.51 7.32 0.74
N VAL A 254 -4.72 7.61 -0.55
CA VAL A 254 -5.95 7.21 -1.26
C VAL A 254 -6.04 5.69 -1.27
N GLY A 255 -7.16 5.17 -0.77
CA GLY A 255 -7.50 3.75 -0.80
C GLY A 255 -8.72 3.47 -1.69
N TYR A 256 -8.90 2.20 -2.01
CA TYR A 256 -10.05 1.72 -2.77
C TYR A 256 -11.14 1.24 -1.82
N GLY A 257 -12.27 1.95 -1.83
CA GLY A 257 -13.49 1.58 -1.12
C GLY A 257 -14.30 0.57 -1.92
N TRP A 258 -15.61 0.80 -2.02
CA TRP A 258 -16.50 -0.03 -2.83
C TRP A 258 -16.70 0.56 -4.23
N GLY A 259 -16.61 -0.27 -5.28
CA GLY A 259 -16.83 0.17 -6.66
C GLY A 259 -18.26 0.64 -6.98
N GLY A 260 -19.24 0.31 -6.13
CA GLY A 260 -20.62 0.80 -6.22
C GLY A 260 -20.90 2.09 -5.45
N SER A 261 -19.87 2.67 -4.81
CA SER A 261 -19.95 3.85 -3.93
C SER A 261 -20.51 5.09 -4.62
N VAL A 262 -21.53 5.71 -4.02
CA VAL A 262 -22.03 7.04 -4.45
C VAL A 262 -21.09 8.18 -4.03
N LEU A 263 -20.06 7.89 -3.23
CA LEU A 263 -19.02 8.84 -2.81
C LEU A 263 -17.77 8.79 -3.69
N GLY A 264 -17.69 7.85 -4.63
CA GLY A 264 -16.50 7.52 -5.42
C GLY A 264 -15.81 6.26 -4.91
N SER A 265 -15.16 5.50 -5.81
CA SER A 265 -14.44 4.27 -5.48
C SER A 265 -13.06 4.52 -4.85
N GLU A 266 -12.45 5.67 -5.16
CA GLU A 266 -11.16 6.13 -4.63
C GLU A 266 -11.40 7.18 -3.54
N MET A 267 -10.93 6.91 -2.32
CA MET A 267 -11.09 7.82 -1.18
C MET A 267 -9.96 7.70 -0.15
N SER A 268 -9.63 8.82 0.50
CA SER A 268 -8.75 8.93 1.67
C SER A 268 -9.58 9.37 2.88
N CYS A 269 -9.20 8.93 4.09
CA CYS A 269 -9.98 9.11 5.31
C CYS A 269 -9.09 9.51 6.50
N ILE A 270 -9.36 10.67 7.10
CA ILE A 270 -8.71 11.13 8.34
C ILE A 270 -9.72 11.10 9.48
N ALA A 271 -9.34 10.54 10.62
CA ALA A 271 -10.12 10.70 11.86
C ALA A 271 -9.80 12.06 12.49
N LEU A 272 -10.84 12.85 12.76
CA LEU A 272 -10.77 13.96 13.71
C LEU A 272 -11.22 13.42 15.07
N CYS A 273 -10.26 13.34 15.98
CA CYS A 273 -10.41 12.75 17.30
C CYS A 273 -10.58 13.83 18.37
N GLU A 274 -11.25 13.47 19.45
CA GLU A 274 -11.33 14.24 20.69
C GLU A 274 -10.50 13.53 21.76
N LEU A 275 -9.69 14.29 22.47
CA LEU A 275 -8.69 13.84 23.43
C LEU A 275 -8.98 14.46 24.80
N ILE A 276 -8.78 13.67 25.85
CA ILE A 276 -8.77 14.13 27.24
C ILE A 276 -7.37 14.67 27.55
N ASN A 277 -7.28 15.89 28.08
CA ASN A 277 -6.02 16.48 28.49
C ASN A 277 -5.50 15.84 29.79
N HIS A 278 -4.71 14.77 29.62
CA HIS A 278 -4.22 13.91 30.69
C HIS A 278 -2.70 13.66 30.53
N ILE A 279 -2.02 13.21 31.58
CA ILE A 279 -0.55 13.02 31.56
C ILE A 279 -0.09 11.90 30.60
N ASP A 280 -0.97 10.95 30.27
CA ASP A 280 -0.77 9.90 29.26
C ASP A 280 -0.99 10.39 27.82
N VAL A 281 -1.36 11.66 27.63
CA VAL A 281 -1.33 12.33 26.33
C VAL A 281 -0.09 13.23 26.31
N LYS A 282 0.96 12.73 25.66
CA LYS A 282 2.19 13.50 25.46
C LYS A 282 2.02 14.49 24.32
N THR A 283 2.69 15.63 24.42
CA THR A 283 2.69 16.70 23.42
C THR A 283 4.13 17.19 23.24
N GLY A 284 4.54 17.45 22.00
CA GLY A 284 5.85 18.05 21.74
C GLY A 284 5.96 19.52 22.14
N ASP A 285 4.83 20.23 22.17
CA ASP A 285 4.78 21.67 22.47
C ASP A 285 4.92 21.98 23.99
N SER A 286 5.27 21.01 24.83
CA SER A 286 5.43 21.19 26.28
C SER A 286 6.89 21.09 26.71
N GLU A 287 7.34 22.09 27.47
CA GLU A 287 8.68 22.11 28.09
C GLU A 287 8.84 21.05 29.18
N ASP A 288 7.74 20.58 29.78
CA ASP A 288 7.74 19.52 30.81
C ASP A 288 8.07 18.16 30.20
N ASP A 289 9.17 17.56 30.65
CA ASP A 289 9.64 16.23 30.26
C ASP A 289 8.59 15.13 30.55
N ALA A 290 7.81 15.27 31.63
CA ALA A 290 6.73 14.32 31.94
C ALA A 290 5.57 14.39 30.93
N ARG A 291 5.44 15.51 30.20
CA ARG A 291 4.46 15.73 29.13
C ARG A 291 5.03 15.57 27.72
N SER A 292 6.34 15.60 27.52
CA SER A 292 6.98 15.55 26.20
C SER A 292 7.80 14.28 25.92
N LEU A 293 8.08 13.45 26.94
CA LEU A 293 8.83 12.20 26.81
C LEU A 293 7.97 10.95 27.08
N VAL A 294 8.32 9.84 26.44
CA VAL A 294 7.85 8.47 26.78
C VAL A 294 9.06 7.63 27.17
N SER A 295 8.91 6.75 28.16
CA SER A 295 9.99 5.92 28.71
C SER A 295 10.60 4.91 27.73
N ASP A 296 9.90 4.55 26.65
CA ASP A 296 10.40 3.70 25.57
C ASP A 296 10.70 4.45 24.26
N SER A 297 10.87 5.78 24.34
CA SER A 297 11.26 6.61 23.21
C SER A 297 12.72 6.40 22.81
N MET A 298 12.95 6.15 21.52
CA MET A 298 14.29 6.07 20.91
C MET A 298 14.71 7.40 20.26
N GLY A 299 13.74 8.25 19.90
CA GLY A 299 13.95 9.54 19.23
C GLY A 299 13.98 10.76 20.15
N GLY A 300 13.88 10.59 21.47
CA GLY A 300 13.82 11.70 22.42
C GLY A 300 12.40 12.22 22.67
N ARG A 301 12.21 13.54 22.68
CA ARG A 301 10.89 14.16 22.89
C ARG A 301 9.97 13.95 21.69
N VAL A 302 8.67 13.89 21.94
CA VAL A 302 7.63 13.98 20.89
C VAL A 302 7.83 15.29 20.11
N PRO A 303 7.76 15.31 18.76
CA PRO A 303 7.95 16.55 18.00
C PRO A 303 6.79 17.54 18.19
N ASN A 304 7.07 18.84 18.02
CA ASN A 304 6.07 19.90 18.04
C ASN A 304 4.89 19.59 17.10
N LYS A 305 3.68 20.02 17.46
CA LYS A 305 2.41 19.70 16.77
C LYS A 305 2.00 18.21 16.76
N TYR A 306 2.77 17.29 17.33
CA TYR A 306 2.35 15.89 17.52
C TYR A 306 1.83 15.64 18.94
N TYR A 307 0.82 14.78 19.01
CA TYR A 307 0.33 14.17 20.24
C TYR A 307 0.56 12.67 20.21
N LEU A 308 1.01 12.12 21.33
CA LEU A 308 1.22 10.68 21.50
C LEU A 308 0.40 10.20 22.70
N VAL A 309 -0.65 9.45 22.41
CA VAL A 309 -1.58 8.93 23.42
C VAL A 309 -1.15 7.51 23.81
N THR A 310 -0.68 7.32 25.05
CA THR A 310 -0.25 6.01 25.55
C THR A 310 -1.40 5.15 26.07
N ASN A 311 -2.54 5.77 26.42
CA ASN A 311 -3.75 5.10 26.90
C ASN A 311 -4.93 5.36 25.95
N SER A 312 -5.40 4.30 25.26
CA SER A 312 -6.47 4.39 24.25
C SER A 312 -7.82 4.89 24.79
N GLU A 313 -8.11 4.74 26.08
CA GLU A 313 -9.37 5.21 26.67
C GLU A 313 -9.47 6.75 26.71
N LEU A 314 -8.38 7.47 26.42
CA LEU A 314 -8.31 8.94 26.44
C LEU A 314 -8.63 9.59 25.09
N VAL A 315 -8.77 8.81 24.01
CA VAL A 315 -9.00 9.30 22.66
C VAL A 315 -10.21 8.63 22.02
N ARG A 316 -11.07 9.43 21.37
CA ARG A 316 -12.24 8.92 20.63
C ARG A 316 -12.38 9.60 19.28
N VAL A 317 -12.78 8.84 18.26
CA VAL A 317 -13.09 9.38 16.93
C VAL A 317 -14.43 10.11 16.99
N ARG A 318 -14.48 11.37 16.55
CA ARG A 318 -15.72 12.18 16.50
C ARG A 318 -16.18 12.46 15.08
N TYR A 319 -15.25 12.65 14.15
CA TYR A 319 -15.56 12.86 12.74
C TYR A 319 -14.61 12.09 11.82
N LEU A 320 -15.12 11.73 10.65
CA LEU A 320 -14.36 11.19 9.53
C LEU A 320 -14.34 12.24 8.44
N LEU A 321 -13.13 12.65 8.05
CA LEU A 321 -12.86 13.63 7.01
C LEU A 321 -12.50 12.84 5.75
N ILE A 322 -13.37 12.88 4.74
CA ILE A 322 -13.22 12.08 3.52
C ILE A 322 -12.83 12.98 2.36
N TYR A 323 -11.75 12.59 1.71
CA TYR A 323 -11.26 13.12 0.45
C TYR A 323 -11.60 12.10 -0.63
N SER A 324 -12.47 12.44 -1.56
CA SER A 324 -12.80 11.57 -2.69
C SER A 324 -12.88 12.37 -3.98
N GLN A 325 -12.48 11.75 -5.10
CA GLN A 325 -12.66 12.38 -6.40
C GLN A 325 -14.16 12.48 -6.68
N GLN A 326 -14.64 13.71 -6.81
CA GLN A 326 -16.07 13.97 -7.00
C GLN A 326 -16.45 13.57 -8.43
N VAL A 327 -16.91 12.31 -8.59
CA VAL A 327 -17.48 11.82 -9.85
C VAL A 327 -18.63 12.76 -10.24
N GLN A 328 -18.43 13.54 -11.31
CA GLN A 328 -19.50 14.35 -11.88
C GLN A 328 -20.67 13.43 -12.20
N ALA A 329 -21.89 13.83 -11.81
CA ALA A 329 -23.07 12.99 -11.90
C ALA A 329 -23.46 12.66 -13.37
N ALA A 330 -22.79 11.67 -13.93
CA ALA A 330 -22.96 11.21 -15.29
C ALA A 330 -24.30 10.47 -15.45
N ARG A 331 -25.37 11.25 -15.70
CA ARG A 331 -26.63 10.86 -16.34
C ARG A 331 -27.08 9.41 -16.09
N CYS A 332 -27.45 9.08 -14.86
CA CYS A 332 -28.15 7.82 -14.53
C CYS A 332 -29.61 8.03 -14.13
N ILE A 333 -30.34 8.79 -14.97
CA ILE A 333 -31.79 8.68 -15.11
C ILE A 333 -32.07 8.40 -16.59
N ASN A 334 -32.02 7.12 -16.99
CA ASN A 334 -32.75 6.64 -18.15
C ASN A 334 -32.87 5.10 -18.16
N ASN A 335 -34.05 4.61 -18.54
CA ASN A 335 -34.44 3.21 -18.42
C ASN A 335 -33.69 2.28 -19.39
N LYS A 336 -32.54 1.73 -18.97
CA LYS A 336 -31.93 0.53 -19.57
C LYS A 336 -31.48 -0.41 -18.44
N GLY A 337 -32.13 -1.57 -18.37
CA GLY A 337 -32.15 -2.42 -17.17
C GLY A 337 -30.87 -3.22 -16.88
N LEU A 338 -30.96 -4.03 -15.82
CA LEU A 338 -29.91 -4.85 -15.19
C LEU A 338 -28.91 -5.53 -16.16
N LEU A 339 -29.35 -6.00 -17.32
CA LEU A 339 -28.49 -6.65 -18.32
C LEU A 339 -27.41 -5.73 -18.94
N ALA A 340 -27.62 -4.41 -18.98
CA ALA A 340 -26.58 -3.46 -19.37
C ALA A 340 -25.55 -3.28 -18.25
N TRP A 341 -26.03 -3.16 -17.01
CA TRP A 341 -25.19 -3.07 -15.81
C TRP A 341 -24.34 -4.34 -15.62
N PHE A 342 -24.92 -5.54 -15.74
CA PHE A 342 -24.18 -6.81 -15.68
C PHE A 342 -23.10 -6.94 -16.77
N LYS A 343 -23.28 -6.32 -17.95
CA LYS A 343 -22.24 -6.27 -19.00
C LYS A 343 -21.13 -5.25 -18.72
N GLN A 344 -21.39 -4.19 -17.97
CA GLN A 344 -20.36 -3.22 -17.55
C GLN A 344 -19.63 -3.65 -16.27
N HIS A 345 -20.32 -4.22 -15.28
CA HIS A 345 -19.77 -4.43 -13.94
C HIS A 345 -19.13 -5.80 -13.69
N LYS A 346 -19.30 -6.79 -14.59
CA LYS A 346 -18.42 -7.98 -14.61
C LYS A 346 -16.95 -7.66 -14.93
N LEU A 347 -16.65 -6.40 -15.30
CA LEU A 347 -15.32 -5.87 -15.56
C LEU A 347 -14.80 -4.91 -14.48
N LEU A 348 -15.54 -4.67 -13.37
CA LEU A 348 -15.23 -3.57 -12.44
C LEU A 348 -14.88 -3.99 -10.99
N THR A 349 -14.77 -5.30 -10.71
CA THR A 349 -14.01 -5.82 -9.55
C THR A 349 -12.62 -6.37 -9.93
N PHE A 350 -12.24 -6.27 -11.22
CA PHE A 350 -10.89 -6.53 -11.71
C PHE A 350 -10.36 -5.32 -12.48
N ASN A 351 -9.35 -4.64 -11.92
CA ASN A 351 -8.65 -3.48 -12.48
C ASN A 351 -9.52 -2.23 -12.75
N ILE A 352 -9.43 -1.23 -11.87
CA ILE A 352 -9.48 0.17 -12.29
C ILE A 352 -8.14 0.79 -11.91
N VAL A 353 -7.32 1.00 -12.93
CA VAL A 353 -6.20 1.94 -12.92
C VAL A 353 -6.71 3.17 -13.67
N ASN A 354 -6.46 4.37 -13.18
CA ASN A 354 -6.85 5.60 -13.88
C ASN A 354 -6.23 5.67 -15.28
N GLN A 355 -7.04 6.03 -16.26
CA GLN A 355 -6.61 6.44 -17.61
C GLN A 355 -6.93 7.91 -17.80
N GLU A 356 -5.98 8.66 -18.36
CA GLU A 356 -6.30 9.92 -19.03
C GLU A 356 -6.69 9.65 -20.50
N ASN A 357 -7.86 10.18 -20.88
CA ASN A 357 -8.38 10.49 -22.22
C ASN A 357 -7.84 9.75 -23.48
N THR A 358 -8.74 9.02 -24.16
CA THR A 358 -9.33 9.45 -25.46
C THR A 358 -10.48 8.51 -25.90
N LYS A 359 -11.34 8.96 -26.84
CA LYS A 359 -12.63 8.33 -27.18
C LYS A 359 -12.58 7.57 -28.53
N ASN A 360 -13.16 6.36 -28.63
CA ASN A 360 -14.33 6.06 -29.50
C ASN A 360 -14.69 4.55 -29.69
N PHE A 361 -15.98 4.25 -29.47
CA PHE A 361 -16.91 3.27 -30.06
C PHE A 361 -16.50 1.94 -30.78
N LYS A 362 -17.14 0.84 -30.30
CA LYS A 362 -17.70 -0.36 -31.01
C LYS A 362 -16.76 -1.35 -31.74
N SER A 363 -17.11 -2.63 -31.97
CA SER A 363 -17.97 -3.62 -31.26
C SER A 363 -18.00 -4.97 -32.00
N SER A 364 -17.88 -6.11 -31.31
CA SER A 364 -18.60 -7.39 -31.61
C SER A 364 -18.19 -8.50 -30.63
N VAL A 365 -18.93 -9.62 -30.58
CA VAL A 365 -18.89 -10.66 -29.53
C VAL A 365 -19.03 -12.06 -30.13
N THR A 366 -18.26 -13.05 -29.66
CA THR A 366 -18.58 -14.49 -29.84
C THR A 366 -18.11 -15.35 -28.64
N THR A 367 -18.69 -16.55 -28.48
CA THR A 367 -18.68 -17.46 -27.30
C THR A 367 -18.25 -18.90 -27.71
N ILE A 368 -18.15 -19.97 -26.89
CA ILE A 368 -18.74 -20.27 -25.57
C ILE A 368 -17.79 -20.84 -24.48
N PRO A 369 -17.35 -22.12 -24.46
CA PRO A 369 -17.29 -22.84 -23.18
C PRO A 369 -15.89 -23.22 -22.69
N GLY A 370 -15.74 -23.39 -21.37
CA GLY A 370 -14.48 -23.78 -20.71
C GLY A 370 -14.47 -25.18 -20.11
N LYS A 371 -13.43 -25.50 -19.32
CA LYS A 371 -13.43 -26.64 -18.36
C LYS A 371 -12.33 -26.54 -17.30
N THR A 372 -12.66 -27.05 -16.11
CA THR A 372 -11.77 -27.60 -15.04
C THR A 372 -10.61 -26.76 -14.48
N LYS A 373 -10.76 -26.35 -13.21
CA LYS A 373 -9.65 -25.91 -12.34
C LYS A 373 -8.78 -27.12 -11.94
N ARG A 374 -7.45 -26.97 -11.98
CA ARG A 374 -6.47 -27.88 -11.34
C ARG A 374 -5.69 -27.09 -10.29
N ALA A 375 -5.40 -27.73 -9.14
CA ALA A 375 -4.62 -27.12 -8.08
C ALA A 375 -3.17 -26.87 -8.54
N ALA A 376 -2.65 -25.68 -8.25
CA ALA A 376 -1.31 -25.25 -8.67
C ALA A 376 -0.28 -25.55 -7.57
N LEU A 377 0.02 -26.84 -7.36
CA LEU A 377 1.30 -27.36 -6.87
C LEU A 377 1.18 -28.90 -6.87
N GLY A 378 1.96 -29.56 -7.73
CA GLY A 378 2.06 -31.02 -7.75
C GLY A 378 2.89 -31.53 -6.57
N GLU A 379 2.53 -32.71 -6.06
CA GLU A 379 3.10 -33.30 -4.85
C GLU A 379 4.64 -33.38 -4.88
N ILE A 380 5.28 -32.85 -3.83
CA ILE A 380 6.62 -33.28 -3.39
C ILE A 380 6.49 -33.69 -1.93
N GLY A 381 5.92 -34.88 -1.72
CA GLY A 381 5.95 -35.55 -0.42
C GLY A 381 7.22 -36.38 -0.29
N ASN A 382 8.01 -36.13 0.77
CA ASN A 382 9.13 -37.00 1.13
C ASN A 382 8.58 -38.36 1.61
N LYS A 383 8.60 -39.38 0.76
CA LYS A 383 8.33 -40.77 1.17
C LYS A 383 9.58 -41.41 1.76
N VAL A 384 9.56 -41.64 3.07
CA VAL A 384 10.47 -42.59 3.73
C VAL A 384 9.82 -43.97 3.66
N ASN A 385 10.49 -44.93 3.02
CA ASN A 385 10.02 -46.32 2.96
C ASN A 385 10.30 -47.03 4.29
N THR A 386 9.25 -47.47 4.98
CA THR A 386 9.32 -48.55 5.97
C THR A 386 8.15 -49.51 5.80
N LEU A 387 8.43 -50.68 5.22
CA LEU A 387 7.52 -51.83 5.24
C LEU A 387 8.33 -53.12 5.46
N ARG A 388 8.35 -53.58 6.72
CA ARG A 388 8.34 -54.99 7.13
C ARG A 388 7.67 -55.02 8.49
N GLY A 389 6.54 -55.69 8.59
CA GLY A 389 5.77 -55.78 9.83
C GLY A 389 6.20 -56.96 10.71
N ILE A 390 5.69 -56.95 11.95
CA ILE A 390 5.34 -58.10 12.81
C ILE A 390 4.24 -57.59 13.77
N GLU A 391 3.41 -58.51 14.26
CA GLU A 391 2.12 -58.31 14.95
C GLU A 391 2.22 -57.94 16.47
N PRO A 392 1.09 -57.66 17.17
CA PRO A 392 1.07 -56.87 18.41
C PRO A 392 0.96 -57.69 19.72
N ILE A 393 1.29 -57.05 20.85
CA ILE A 393 0.96 -57.34 22.28
C ILE A 393 1.29 -56.02 23.03
N ASP A 394 0.36 -55.31 23.67
CA ASP A 394 -0.35 -55.50 24.96
C ASP A 394 0.47 -55.17 26.23
N ARG A 395 -0.25 -54.90 27.33
CA ARG A 395 0.09 -54.07 28.51
C ARG A 395 1.13 -54.68 29.48
N THR A 396 1.41 -53.86 30.52
CA THR A 396 1.84 -54.19 31.90
C THR A 396 3.34 -54.21 32.25
N SER A 397 3.61 -53.94 33.55
CA SER A 397 4.92 -53.79 34.25
C SER A 397 5.75 -52.56 33.84
N LEU A 398 6.12 -51.58 34.68
CA LEU A 398 6.48 -51.48 36.12
C LEU A 398 7.81 -52.16 36.52
N LEU A 399 8.62 -51.39 37.25
CA LEU A 399 9.67 -51.75 38.23
C LEU A 399 11.18 -51.70 37.83
N ILE A 400 11.80 -50.55 38.18
CA ILE A 400 12.88 -50.40 39.20
C ILE A 400 14.36 -50.78 38.89
N LYS A 401 15.25 -50.00 39.55
CA LYS A 401 16.72 -50.13 39.81
C LYS A 401 17.68 -49.77 38.67
N ASP A 402 18.86 -49.18 38.89
CA ASP A 402 19.42 -48.28 39.93
C ASP A 402 20.95 -48.19 39.70
N LYS A 403 21.55 -46.98 39.77
CA LYS A 403 22.74 -46.62 40.61
C LYS A 403 23.50 -45.37 40.12
N LYS A 404 23.88 -44.53 41.08
CA LYS A 404 24.95 -43.49 41.00
C LYS A 404 26.19 -43.97 41.78
N PRO A 405 27.34 -43.29 41.66
CA PRO A 405 27.73 -42.19 42.58
C PRO A 405 28.24 -40.95 41.80
N ILE A 406 28.18 -39.67 42.23
CA ILE A 406 28.46 -38.95 43.49
C ILE A 406 29.95 -38.86 43.86
N ILE A 407 30.54 -37.66 43.72
CA ILE A 407 31.41 -36.95 44.69
C ILE A 407 31.38 -35.43 44.36
N ALA A 408 31.44 -34.59 45.40
CA ALA A 408 31.61 -33.13 45.43
C ALA A 408 32.30 -32.80 46.80
N PRO A 409 32.52 -31.54 47.30
CA PRO A 409 32.11 -30.20 46.82
C PRO A 409 33.09 -29.00 47.13
N LYS A 410 32.57 -27.75 47.01
CA LYS A 410 32.90 -26.48 47.76
C LYS A 410 34.06 -25.52 47.37
N GLN A 411 33.69 -24.45 46.64
CA GLN A 411 33.68 -23.01 47.01
C GLN A 411 34.86 -22.23 47.68
N ALA A 412 35.27 -21.17 46.95
CA ALA A 412 35.36 -19.72 47.35
C ALA A 412 36.57 -19.11 48.10
N ILE A 413 37.04 -17.94 47.60
CA ILE A 413 37.25 -16.63 48.30
C ILE A 413 37.66 -15.52 47.27
N LYS A 414 37.40 -14.23 47.60
CA LYS A 414 37.61 -12.95 46.85
C LYS A 414 38.58 -12.03 47.65
N PRO A 415 38.90 -10.76 47.29
CA PRO A 415 39.23 -10.09 46.00
C PRO A 415 40.62 -9.36 46.12
N PRO A 416 40.98 -8.29 45.35
CA PRO A 416 40.47 -6.93 45.58
C PRO A 416 40.24 -6.07 44.31
N GLU A 417 39.55 -4.92 44.49
CA GLU A 417 39.34 -3.88 43.47
C GLU A 417 40.47 -2.84 43.44
N LYS A 418 40.66 -2.18 42.29
CA LYS A 418 40.90 -0.73 42.22
C LYS A 418 40.57 -0.15 40.85
N ALA A 419 40.18 1.12 40.83
CA ALA A 419 39.55 1.78 39.68
C ALA A 419 40.54 2.57 38.80
N THR A 420 40.15 2.78 37.55
CA THR A 420 40.59 3.90 36.69
C THR A 420 39.41 4.39 35.84
N GLU A 421 39.38 5.70 35.58
CA GLU A 421 38.21 6.43 35.07
C GLU A 421 37.83 6.09 33.61
N LYS A 422 36.55 6.30 33.28
CA LYS A 422 36.09 6.49 31.90
C LYS A 422 35.88 7.97 31.63
N LEU A 423 36.74 8.56 30.81
CA LEU A 423 36.55 9.89 30.24
C LEU A 423 35.42 9.89 29.19
N PRO A 424 34.76 11.03 28.94
CA PRO A 424 33.59 11.10 28.07
C PRO A 424 33.96 10.93 26.58
N VAL A 425 33.19 10.11 25.87
CA VAL A 425 33.28 9.99 24.41
C VAL A 425 32.63 11.22 23.77
N GLN A 426 33.44 12.16 23.31
CA GLN A 426 32.95 13.25 22.45
C GLN A 426 32.53 12.70 21.08
N ILE A 427 31.39 13.17 20.59
CA ILE A 427 30.92 12.87 19.23
C ILE A 427 31.77 13.67 18.24
N VAL A 428 32.76 13.02 17.63
CA VAL A 428 33.58 13.62 16.58
C VAL A 428 32.81 13.55 15.25
N LYS A 429 32.46 14.71 14.67
CA LYS A 429 31.92 14.78 13.30
C LYS A 429 32.96 14.24 12.31
N PRO A 430 32.58 13.42 11.31
CA PRO A 430 33.53 12.97 10.29
C PRO A 430 33.96 14.14 9.41
N VAL A 431 35.18 14.64 9.64
CA VAL A 431 35.84 15.59 8.74
C VAL A 431 36.56 14.80 7.66
N ILE A 432 36.03 14.81 6.44
CA ILE A 432 36.76 14.33 5.26
C ILE A 432 37.91 15.30 5.01
N LYS A 433 39.13 14.94 5.42
CA LYS A 433 40.35 15.67 5.07
C LYS A 433 40.71 15.37 3.61
N VAL A 434 40.20 16.17 2.69
CA VAL A 434 40.80 16.28 1.35
C VAL A 434 42.15 16.98 1.51
N ALA A 435 43.23 16.25 1.29
CA ALA A 435 44.58 16.83 1.27
C ALA A 435 44.77 17.60 -0.04
N VAL A 436 44.51 18.91 -0.02
CA VAL A 436 44.87 19.80 -1.13
C VAL A 436 46.34 20.16 -0.98
N SER A 437 47.20 19.53 -1.78
CA SER A 437 48.55 20.01 -2.04
C SER A 437 48.47 21.32 -2.84
N GLN A 438 48.98 22.41 -2.27
CA GLN A 438 49.07 23.69 -2.97
C GLN A 438 50.17 23.64 -4.03
N GLU A 439 49.80 23.34 -5.27
CA GLU A 439 50.59 23.72 -6.44
C GLU A 439 50.01 24.98 -7.08
N SER A 440 50.89 25.78 -7.69
CA SER A 440 50.63 27.14 -8.11
C SER A 440 49.52 27.26 -9.14
N VAL A 441 48.73 28.35 -9.04
CA VAL A 441 47.67 28.69 -10.00
C VAL A 441 48.31 29.05 -11.35
N ILE A 442 48.46 28.05 -12.21
CA ILE A 442 48.58 28.25 -13.65
C ILE A 442 47.17 28.25 -14.21
N SER A 443 46.72 29.40 -14.69
CA SER A 443 45.44 29.54 -15.39
C SER A 443 45.50 28.75 -16.70
N LEU A 444 45.06 27.49 -16.67
CA LEU A 444 44.80 26.70 -17.87
C LEU A 444 43.76 27.46 -18.72
N PRO A 445 44.05 27.78 -19.99
CA PRO A 445 43.05 28.40 -20.85
C PRO A 445 41.87 27.45 -21.01
N ALA A 446 40.66 28.00 -21.10
CA ALA A 446 39.48 27.23 -21.42
C ALA A 446 39.77 26.35 -22.65
N LYS A 447 39.59 25.03 -22.52
CA LYS A 447 39.57 24.15 -23.68
C LYS A 447 38.41 24.62 -24.55
N LYS A 448 38.71 25.38 -25.60
CA LYS A 448 37.85 25.41 -26.78
C LYS A 448 37.70 23.96 -27.20
N GLU A 449 36.47 23.46 -27.16
CA GLU A 449 36.14 22.27 -27.91
C GLU A 449 36.54 22.53 -29.36
N VAL A 450 37.47 21.73 -29.87
CA VAL A 450 37.69 21.68 -31.31
C VAL A 450 36.49 20.91 -31.86
N GLN A 451 35.42 21.64 -32.15
CA GLN A 451 34.29 21.11 -32.89
C GLN A 451 34.84 20.51 -34.18
N SER A 452 34.81 19.18 -34.24
CA SER A 452 35.13 18.45 -35.45
C SER A 452 34.12 18.86 -36.50
N PHE A 453 34.55 19.21 -37.71
CA PHE A 453 33.67 19.62 -38.82
C PHE A 453 32.59 18.55 -39.17
N SER A 454 32.71 17.34 -38.61
CA SER A 454 31.72 16.26 -38.73
C SER A 454 30.61 16.26 -37.66
N SER A 455 30.72 16.99 -36.54
CA SER A 455 29.65 17.03 -35.52
C SER A 455 28.46 17.87 -35.98
N ASP A 456 28.71 18.95 -36.71
CA ASP A 456 27.69 19.90 -37.17
C ASP A 456 26.83 19.34 -38.33
N LEU A 457 27.25 18.21 -38.91
CA LEU A 457 26.54 17.51 -40.00
C LEU A 457 25.46 16.53 -39.50
N LEU A 458 25.41 16.23 -38.19
CA LEU A 458 24.38 15.38 -37.59
C LEU A 458 23.47 16.25 -36.73
N ALA A 459 22.29 16.59 -37.25
CA ALA A 459 21.28 17.33 -36.50
C ALA A 459 20.70 16.46 -35.36
N VAL A 460 21.40 16.45 -34.22
CA VAL A 460 20.93 15.89 -32.95
C VAL A 460 19.95 16.90 -32.34
N GLU A 461 18.73 16.45 -32.13
CA GLU A 461 17.66 17.22 -31.50
C GLU A 461 17.88 17.31 -29.98
N ASP A 462 17.81 18.52 -29.39
CA ASP A 462 17.77 18.67 -27.93
C ASP A 462 16.42 18.16 -27.42
N ILE A 463 16.41 16.94 -26.90
CA ILE A 463 15.19 16.31 -26.39
C ILE A 463 14.66 17.01 -25.14
N ASP A 464 15.47 17.81 -24.45
CA ASP A 464 15.16 18.39 -23.14
C ASP A 464 14.75 19.88 -23.23
N GLU A 465 14.65 20.45 -24.43
CA GLU A 465 14.23 21.84 -24.71
C GLU A 465 12.83 22.16 -24.13
N GLU A 466 11.82 21.33 -24.42
CA GLU A 466 10.45 21.53 -23.97
C GLU A 466 10.28 21.44 -22.43
N ASP A 467 11.21 20.76 -21.75
CA ASP A 467 11.14 20.52 -20.30
C ASP A 467 11.67 21.72 -19.48
N LYS A 468 12.40 22.66 -20.10
CA LYS A 468 13.05 23.81 -19.41
C LYS A 468 12.07 24.69 -18.62
N GLY A 469 10.79 24.70 -19.00
CA GLY A 469 9.72 25.41 -18.29
C GLY A 469 9.18 24.71 -17.04
N ASN A 470 9.57 23.45 -16.77
CA ASN A 470 9.04 22.66 -15.65
C ASN A 470 10.14 22.28 -14.64
N PRO A 471 10.22 22.97 -13.48
CA PRO A 471 11.20 22.66 -12.44
C PRO A 471 11.15 21.21 -11.92
N SER A 472 10.01 20.51 -12.08
CA SER A 472 9.85 19.12 -11.65
C SER A 472 10.54 18.10 -12.56
N LEU A 473 10.87 18.49 -13.80
CA LEU A 473 11.57 17.64 -14.77
C LEU A 473 13.09 17.82 -14.70
N VAL A 474 13.57 18.89 -14.06
CA VAL A 474 14.98 19.08 -13.67
C VAL A 474 15.94 19.01 -14.89
N SER A 475 15.45 19.44 -16.07
CA SER A 475 16.12 19.23 -17.36
C SER A 475 17.55 19.80 -17.45
N ILE A 476 17.84 20.86 -16.71
CA ILE A 476 19.19 21.44 -16.60
C ILE A 476 20.26 20.47 -16.08
N TYR A 477 19.87 19.46 -15.30
CA TYR A 477 20.77 18.40 -14.80
C TYR A 477 20.61 17.08 -15.55
N SER A 478 19.78 17.02 -16.61
CA SER A 478 19.52 15.77 -17.34
C SER A 478 20.81 15.12 -17.84
N ASN A 479 21.77 15.87 -18.35
CA ASN A 479 23.01 15.29 -18.88
C ASN A 479 23.88 14.72 -17.74
N ASP A 480 24.16 15.54 -16.71
CA ASP A 480 24.93 15.16 -15.52
C ASP A 480 24.36 13.91 -14.82
N ILE A 481 23.03 13.83 -14.68
CA ILE A 481 22.34 12.68 -14.06
C ILE A 481 22.64 11.40 -14.85
N TYR A 482 22.54 11.41 -16.18
CA TYR A 482 22.70 10.18 -16.97
C TYR A 482 24.18 9.80 -17.16
N GLU A 483 25.10 10.76 -17.18
CA GLU A 483 26.54 10.49 -17.08
C GLU A 483 26.90 9.84 -15.73
N TYR A 484 26.34 10.36 -14.63
CA TYR A 484 26.50 9.77 -13.31
C TYR A 484 25.87 8.36 -13.23
N LEU A 485 24.68 8.13 -13.78
CA LEU A 485 24.08 6.79 -13.85
C LEU A 485 24.97 5.80 -14.65
N ARG A 486 25.64 6.23 -15.73
CA ARG A 486 26.61 5.37 -16.46
C ARG A 486 27.88 5.07 -15.65
N THR A 487 28.32 6.02 -14.84
CA THR A 487 29.41 5.80 -13.87
C THR A 487 28.99 4.74 -12.84
N LEU A 488 27.75 4.81 -12.34
CA LEU A 488 27.22 3.87 -11.35
C LEU A 488 26.94 2.46 -11.90
N GLU A 489 26.48 2.30 -13.15
CA GLU A 489 26.33 0.94 -13.71
C GLU A 489 27.67 0.23 -13.90
N SER A 490 28.72 1.00 -14.21
CA SER A 490 30.10 0.52 -14.32
C SER A 490 30.70 0.18 -12.95
N MET A 491 30.33 0.91 -11.91
CA MET A 491 30.73 0.67 -10.51
C MET A 491 30.05 -0.56 -9.89
N TYR A 492 28.82 -0.88 -10.32
CA TYR A 492 28.02 -1.99 -9.77
C TYR A 492 27.63 -3.06 -10.82
N PRO A 493 28.62 -3.73 -11.45
CA PRO A 493 28.38 -4.71 -12.51
C PRO A 493 27.88 -6.06 -11.99
N ILE A 494 27.16 -6.78 -12.84
CA ILE A 494 26.83 -8.20 -12.66
C ILE A 494 27.74 -9.01 -13.59
N SER A 495 28.54 -9.90 -13.02
CA SER A 495 29.47 -10.76 -13.76
C SER A 495 28.74 -11.86 -14.52
N LYS A 496 29.06 -12.05 -15.80
CA LYS A 496 28.55 -13.15 -16.61
C LYS A 496 28.89 -14.49 -15.94
N GLY A 497 27.88 -15.30 -15.64
CA GLY A 497 28.08 -16.61 -15.03
C GLY A 497 28.41 -16.60 -13.52
N TYR A 498 28.12 -15.53 -12.76
CA TYR A 498 28.42 -15.46 -11.32
C TYR A 498 27.90 -16.64 -10.46
N LEU A 499 26.84 -17.35 -10.88
CA LEU A 499 26.30 -18.55 -10.22
C LEU A 499 27.06 -19.85 -10.55
N CYS A 500 28.02 -19.82 -11.47
CA CYS A 500 28.81 -20.99 -11.83
C CYS A 500 29.54 -21.53 -10.59
N GLY A 501 29.39 -22.83 -10.29
CA GLY A 501 29.98 -23.45 -9.10
C GLY A 501 29.32 -23.10 -7.77
N GLN A 502 28.11 -22.53 -7.74
CA GLN A 502 27.29 -22.35 -6.54
C GLN A 502 26.20 -23.43 -6.43
N GLU A 503 25.63 -23.64 -5.24
CA GLU A 503 24.44 -24.50 -5.06
C GLU A 503 23.19 -23.87 -5.70
N VAL A 504 23.07 -22.54 -5.63
CA VAL A 504 22.02 -21.79 -6.30
C VAL A 504 22.25 -21.80 -7.81
N THR A 505 21.40 -22.53 -8.52
CA THR A 505 21.46 -22.61 -9.99
C THR A 505 20.73 -21.44 -10.67
N PRO A 506 21.10 -21.08 -11.92
CA PRO A 506 20.36 -20.11 -12.75
C PRO A 506 18.85 -20.36 -12.80
N LYS A 507 18.45 -21.64 -12.91
CA LYS A 507 17.04 -22.06 -12.91
C LYS A 507 16.31 -21.74 -11.61
N MET A 508 16.99 -21.85 -10.47
CA MET A 508 16.41 -21.50 -9.16
C MET A 508 16.24 -19.98 -9.02
N ARG A 509 17.19 -19.19 -9.53
CA ARG A 509 17.06 -17.72 -9.63
C ARG A 509 15.83 -17.33 -10.47
N SER A 510 15.65 -17.92 -11.65
CA SER A 510 14.48 -17.63 -12.50
C SER A 510 13.14 -18.01 -11.84
N VAL A 511 13.09 -19.16 -11.12
CA VAL A 511 11.90 -19.53 -10.31
C VAL A 511 11.63 -18.49 -9.21
N LEU A 512 12.67 -18.04 -8.50
CA LEU A 512 12.53 -17.04 -7.44
C LEU A 512 11.99 -15.72 -8.01
N ILE A 513 12.55 -15.23 -9.11
CA ILE A 513 12.18 -13.93 -9.68
C ILE A 513 10.76 -13.98 -10.29
N ASP A 514 10.37 -15.07 -10.95
CA ASP A 514 8.97 -15.25 -11.43
C ASP A 514 7.98 -15.17 -10.25
N TRP A 515 8.28 -15.81 -9.12
CA TRP A 515 7.46 -15.69 -7.91
C TRP A 515 7.50 -14.27 -7.29
N LEU A 516 8.66 -13.61 -7.25
CA LEU A 516 8.76 -12.24 -6.77
C LEU A 516 8.00 -11.23 -7.65
N VAL A 517 7.78 -11.52 -8.94
CA VAL A 517 6.88 -10.71 -9.79
C VAL A 517 5.42 -10.84 -9.32
N ASP A 518 4.96 -12.03 -8.94
CA ASP A 518 3.62 -12.21 -8.35
C ASP A 518 3.52 -11.49 -6.98
N VAL A 519 4.55 -11.58 -6.11
CA VAL A 519 4.61 -10.85 -4.82
C VAL A 519 4.61 -9.33 -5.03
N HIS A 520 5.39 -8.83 -5.98
CA HIS A 520 5.42 -7.43 -6.40
C HIS A 520 4.03 -6.92 -6.76
N GLN A 521 3.28 -7.70 -7.54
CA GLN A 521 1.90 -7.37 -7.89
C GLN A 521 0.94 -7.41 -6.70
N GLN A 522 1.12 -8.35 -5.77
CA GLN A 522 0.26 -8.51 -4.59
C GLN A 522 0.45 -7.41 -3.55
N PHE A 523 1.68 -6.90 -3.36
CA PHE A 523 1.96 -5.74 -2.51
C PHE A 523 1.73 -4.38 -3.19
N HIS A 524 1.42 -4.37 -4.50
CA HIS A 524 1.19 -3.17 -5.30
C HIS A 524 2.38 -2.19 -5.31
N LEU A 525 3.59 -2.75 -5.29
CA LEU A 525 4.84 -1.99 -5.23
C LEU A 525 5.13 -1.24 -6.54
N MET A 526 5.93 -0.18 -6.45
CA MET A 526 6.49 0.55 -7.58
C MET A 526 7.35 -0.37 -8.45
N GLN A 527 7.51 -0.03 -9.73
CA GLN A 527 8.22 -0.91 -10.66
C GLN A 527 9.72 -0.92 -10.35
N GLU A 528 10.26 0.25 -10.00
CA GLU A 528 11.60 0.49 -9.48
C GLU A 528 11.97 -0.52 -8.39
N THR A 529 11.08 -0.71 -7.41
CA THR A 529 11.23 -1.67 -6.30
C THR A 529 11.52 -3.09 -6.77
N LEU A 530 10.87 -3.57 -7.85
CA LEU A 530 11.14 -4.89 -8.42
C LEU A 530 12.53 -4.96 -9.09
N TYR A 531 12.91 -3.95 -9.86
CA TYR A 531 14.22 -3.93 -10.52
C TYR A 531 15.36 -3.81 -9.49
N LEU A 532 15.17 -2.99 -8.43
CA LEU A 532 16.10 -2.90 -7.32
C LEU A 532 16.19 -4.20 -6.52
N THR A 533 15.05 -4.87 -6.28
CA THR A 533 15.02 -6.22 -5.65
C THR A 533 15.94 -7.19 -6.40
N VAL A 534 15.80 -7.28 -7.73
CA VAL A 534 16.62 -8.19 -8.55
C VAL A 534 18.09 -7.76 -8.57
N ALA A 535 18.38 -6.46 -8.67
CA ALA A 535 19.74 -5.94 -8.57
C ALA A 535 20.42 -6.25 -7.23
N ILE A 536 19.67 -6.22 -6.12
CA ILE A 536 20.16 -6.62 -4.78
C ILE A 536 20.43 -8.12 -4.75
N ILE A 537 19.51 -8.96 -5.22
CA ILE A 537 19.67 -10.43 -5.26
C ILE A 537 20.91 -10.82 -6.07
N ASP A 538 21.08 -10.27 -7.26
CA ASP A 538 22.18 -10.64 -8.16
C ASP A 538 23.54 -10.21 -7.59
N ARG A 539 23.66 -8.96 -7.10
CA ARG A 539 24.90 -8.49 -6.45
C ARG A 539 25.21 -9.27 -5.17
N PHE A 540 24.20 -9.59 -4.37
CA PHE A 540 24.38 -10.35 -3.14
C PHE A 540 24.85 -11.78 -3.41
N LEU A 541 24.22 -12.50 -4.34
CA LEU A 541 24.62 -13.86 -4.71
C LEU A 541 25.95 -13.92 -5.46
N GLN A 542 26.37 -12.83 -6.12
CA GLN A 542 27.71 -12.69 -6.68
C GLN A 542 28.78 -12.59 -5.59
N ALA A 543 28.54 -11.76 -4.56
CA ALA A 543 29.50 -11.50 -3.48
C ALA A 543 29.51 -12.61 -2.39
N PHE A 544 28.34 -13.14 -2.03
CA PHE A 544 28.15 -14.11 -0.95
C PHE A 544 27.72 -15.48 -1.50
N ARG A 545 28.72 -16.27 -1.91
CA ARG A 545 28.56 -17.52 -2.68
C ARG A 545 28.10 -18.75 -1.88
N SER A 546 27.76 -18.59 -0.60
CA SER A 546 27.45 -19.67 0.35
C SER A 546 25.96 -19.71 0.75
N ILE A 547 25.08 -19.23 -0.13
CA ILE A 547 23.62 -19.44 0.01
C ILE A 547 23.26 -20.84 -0.49
N ASP A 548 22.56 -21.59 0.36
CA ASP A 548 21.96 -22.87 -0.01
C ASP A 548 20.60 -22.67 -0.70
N ARG A 549 20.07 -23.74 -1.31
CA ARG A 549 18.75 -23.72 -1.95
C ARG A 549 17.62 -23.33 -0.99
N LYS A 550 17.73 -23.66 0.30
CA LYS A 550 16.66 -23.48 1.30
C LYS A 550 16.50 -22.01 1.71
N ARG A 551 17.59 -21.25 1.72
CA ARG A 551 17.62 -19.83 2.11
C ARG A 551 17.45 -18.88 0.93
N LEU A 552 17.40 -19.38 -0.30
CA LEU A 552 17.22 -18.56 -1.50
C LEU A 552 15.92 -17.74 -1.51
N GLN A 553 14.79 -18.30 -1.05
CA GLN A 553 13.54 -17.53 -0.93
C GLN A 553 13.63 -16.46 0.17
N LEU A 554 14.28 -16.76 1.30
CA LEU A 554 14.58 -15.78 2.36
C LEU A 554 15.43 -14.62 1.82
N VAL A 555 16.45 -14.88 1.00
CA VAL A 555 17.22 -13.83 0.29
C VAL A 555 16.28 -12.98 -0.57
N GLY A 556 15.39 -13.61 -1.35
CA GLY A 556 14.46 -12.91 -2.25
C GLY A 556 13.50 -11.96 -1.54
N VAL A 557 12.80 -12.43 -0.50
CA VAL A 557 11.87 -11.56 0.25
C VAL A 557 12.59 -10.49 1.05
N THR A 558 13.79 -10.77 1.54
CA THR A 558 14.58 -9.79 2.28
C THR A 558 15.14 -8.71 1.35
N ALA A 559 15.59 -9.08 0.15
CA ALA A 559 16.00 -8.12 -0.87
C ALA A 559 14.83 -7.22 -1.30
N MET A 560 13.60 -7.77 -1.39
CA MET A 560 12.41 -6.97 -1.64
C MET A 560 12.04 -6.07 -0.47
N PHE A 561 12.16 -6.53 0.78
CA PHE A 561 11.96 -5.69 1.96
C PHE A 561 12.95 -4.52 2.02
N ILE A 562 14.22 -4.75 1.69
CA ILE A 562 15.23 -3.69 1.57
C ILE A 562 14.87 -2.71 0.44
N ALA A 563 14.54 -3.21 -0.76
CA ALA A 563 14.15 -2.38 -1.89
C ALA A 563 12.88 -1.56 -1.58
N SER A 564 11.89 -2.14 -0.92
CA SER A 564 10.67 -1.44 -0.51
C SER A 564 10.96 -0.31 0.48
N LYS A 565 11.90 -0.49 1.42
CA LYS A 565 12.31 0.59 2.34
C LYS A 565 13.14 1.69 1.65
N TYR A 566 13.65 1.44 0.45
CA TYR A 566 14.46 2.38 -0.31
C TYR A 566 13.62 3.20 -1.31
N GLU A 567 12.68 2.56 -2.01
CA GLU A 567 11.88 3.16 -3.10
C GLU A 567 10.44 3.55 -2.69
N GLU A 568 9.82 2.85 -1.75
CA GLU A 568 8.40 3.09 -1.43
C GLU A 568 8.23 4.20 -0.39
N MET A 569 7.29 5.13 -0.64
CA MET A 569 6.81 6.05 0.39
C MET A 569 6.22 5.29 1.60
N TYR A 570 5.62 4.12 1.35
CA TYR A 570 5.03 3.24 2.37
C TYR A 570 5.40 1.78 2.13
N SER A 571 6.62 1.39 2.53
CA SER A 571 7.08 0.00 2.53
C SER A 571 6.12 -0.91 3.32
N PRO A 572 5.83 -2.15 2.86
CA PRO A 572 5.10 -3.14 3.67
C PRO A 572 5.83 -3.43 4.99
N ASP A 573 5.08 -3.81 6.03
CA ASP A 573 5.68 -4.20 7.31
C ASP A 573 6.36 -5.56 7.18
N ILE A 574 7.37 -5.81 8.00
CA ILE A 574 8.10 -7.09 7.99
C ILE A 574 7.20 -8.30 8.26
N ASN A 575 6.08 -8.15 8.98
CA ASN A 575 5.11 -9.23 9.17
C ASN A 575 4.36 -9.58 7.87
N ASP A 576 4.25 -8.65 6.92
CA ASP A 576 3.66 -8.89 5.59
C ASP A 576 4.58 -9.80 4.76
N PHE A 577 5.91 -9.62 4.90
CA PHE A 577 6.93 -10.50 4.31
C PHE A 577 7.02 -11.88 5.00
N VAL A 578 6.75 -11.97 6.31
CA VAL A 578 6.55 -13.27 6.99
C VAL A 578 5.33 -13.97 6.39
N TYR A 579 4.19 -13.27 6.31
CA TYR A 579 2.92 -13.80 5.81
C TYR A 579 3.00 -14.29 4.35
N ILE A 580 3.62 -13.52 3.44
CA ILE A 580 3.71 -13.91 2.01
C ILE A 580 4.57 -15.15 1.78
N THR A 581 5.44 -15.52 2.74
CA THR A 581 6.20 -16.78 2.71
C THR A 581 5.47 -17.95 3.34
N ASP A 582 4.16 -17.82 3.61
CA ASP A 582 3.36 -18.79 4.38
C ASP A 582 4.00 -19.12 5.75
N ASN A 583 4.59 -18.10 6.38
CA ASN A 583 5.33 -18.20 7.64
C ASN A 583 6.54 -19.16 7.59
N ALA A 584 7.07 -19.48 6.40
CA ALA A 584 8.27 -20.31 6.25
C ALA A 584 9.52 -19.71 6.90
N TYR A 585 9.55 -18.39 7.12
CA TYR A 585 10.60 -17.68 7.83
C TYR A 585 10.03 -16.74 8.89
N SER A 586 10.69 -16.67 10.04
CA SER A 586 10.36 -15.74 11.12
C SER A 586 10.84 -14.31 10.82
N LYS A 587 10.25 -13.33 11.52
CA LYS A 587 10.73 -11.94 11.53
C LYS A 587 12.22 -11.83 11.87
N VAL A 588 12.73 -12.70 12.74
CA VAL A 588 14.14 -12.67 13.17
C VAL A 588 15.07 -13.10 12.03
N GLU A 589 14.69 -14.13 11.26
CA GLU A 589 15.48 -14.61 10.12
C GLU A 589 15.53 -13.59 8.98
N ILE A 590 14.43 -12.88 8.72
CA ILE A 590 14.39 -11.78 7.74
C ILE A 590 15.32 -10.64 8.20
N LEU A 591 15.29 -10.23 9.47
CA LEU A 591 16.20 -9.20 10.00
C LEU A 591 17.68 -9.63 9.96
N GLN A 592 17.98 -10.90 10.25
CA GLN A 592 19.35 -11.43 10.16
C GLN A 592 19.84 -11.50 8.71
N MET A 593 19.00 -11.91 7.77
CA MET A 593 19.32 -11.88 6.34
C MET A 593 19.50 -10.44 5.85
N GLU A 594 18.71 -9.49 6.36
CA GLU A 594 18.82 -8.08 6.00
C GLU A 594 20.18 -7.53 6.40
N MET A 595 20.59 -7.76 7.65
CA MET A 595 21.92 -7.38 8.12
C MET A 595 23.04 -8.03 7.31
N LEU A 596 22.86 -9.27 6.84
CA LEU A 596 23.84 -9.96 6.00
C LEU A 596 23.93 -9.32 4.60
N ILE A 597 22.80 -9.06 3.94
CA ILE A 597 22.75 -8.42 2.61
C ILE A 597 23.34 -7.00 2.68
N VAL A 598 22.89 -6.19 3.65
CA VAL A 598 23.34 -4.81 3.83
C VAL A 598 24.85 -4.72 4.06
N LYS A 599 25.42 -5.60 4.90
CA LYS A 599 26.88 -5.66 5.13
C LYS A 599 27.65 -6.17 3.92
N THR A 600 27.12 -7.17 3.20
CA THR A 600 27.78 -7.74 2.01
C THR A 600 27.85 -6.73 0.87
N LEU A 601 26.82 -5.89 0.73
CA LEU A 601 26.73 -4.85 -0.30
C LEU A 601 27.24 -3.48 0.16
N ASP A 602 27.83 -3.40 1.37
CA ASP A 602 28.33 -2.17 2.02
C ASP A 602 27.37 -0.97 1.85
N TYR A 603 26.10 -1.17 2.22
CA TYR A 603 25.00 -0.19 2.10
C TYR A 603 24.77 0.39 0.68
N SER A 604 25.49 -0.10 -0.33
CA SER A 604 25.56 0.49 -1.66
C SER A 604 24.44 -0.04 -2.54
N PHE A 605 23.26 0.57 -2.45
CA PHE A 605 22.06 0.18 -3.20
C PHE A 605 21.84 0.95 -4.51
N GLY A 606 22.62 2.02 -4.76
CA GLY A 606 22.48 2.92 -5.91
C GLY A 606 22.91 2.36 -7.27
N ARG A 607 22.72 1.06 -7.56
CA ARG A 607 22.88 0.55 -8.93
C ARG A 607 21.71 1.08 -9.78
N PRO A 608 21.96 1.75 -10.91
CA PRO A 608 20.89 2.33 -11.72
C PRO A 608 19.99 1.24 -12.32
N LEU A 609 18.72 1.57 -12.43
CA LEU A 609 17.70 0.66 -12.98
C LEU A 609 17.50 0.92 -14.49
N PRO A 610 17.28 -0.14 -15.31
CA PRO A 610 16.97 -0.02 -16.74
C PRO A 610 15.82 0.95 -17.07
N LEU A 611 14.88 1.14 -16.13
CA LEU A 611 13.75 2.05 -16.28
C LEU A 611 14.15 3.52 -16.44
N HIS A 612 15.25 3.98 -15.81
CA HIS A 612 15.70 5.37 -15.98
C HIS A 612 16.19 5.60 -17.42
N PHE A 613 17.06 4.72 -17.91
CA PHE A 613 17.56 4.74 -19.28
C PHE A 613 16.42 4.62 -20.31
N LEU A 614 15.46 3.71 -20.09
CA LEU A 614 14.32 3.56 -20.99
C LEU A 614 13.48 4.84 -21.12
N ARG A 615 13.28 5.61 -20.03
CA ARG A 615 12.55 6.89 -20.08
C ARG A 615 13.22 7.86 -21.05
N ARG A 616 14.54 8.05 -20.93
CA ARG A 616 15.29 8.93 -21.84
C ARG A 616 15.31 8.44 -23.28
N TYR A 617 15.50 7.15 -23.50
CA TYR A 617 15.55 6.59 -24.87
C TYR A 617 14.18 6.61 -25.54
N SER A 618 13.09 6.49 -24.75
CA SER A 618 11.73 6.70 -25.25
C SER A 618 11.52 8.15 -25.72
N LYS A 619 12.06 9.13 -24.99
CA LYS A 619 12.03 10.54 -25.41
C LYS A 619 12.85 10.76 -26.69
N ALA A 620 14.11 10.31 -26.72
CA ALA A 620 15.01 10.44 -27.87
C ALA A 620 14.55 9.71 -29.14
N GLY A 621 13.83 8.60 -28.99
CA GLY A 621 13.21 7.87 -30.09
C GLY A 621 11.79 8.32 -30.46
N LYS A 622 11.25 9.37 -29.82
CA LYS A 622 9.85 9.83 -29.99
C LYS A 622 8.83 8.68 -29.83
N ALA A 623 9.08 7.83 -28.85
CA ALA A 623 8.37 6.57 -28.63
C ALA A 623 6.91 6.79 -28.19
N LEU A 624 5.97 6.34 -29.02
CA LEU A 624 4.57 6.21 -28.65
C LEU A 624 4.39 5.35 -27.36
N PRO A 625 3.29 5.54 -26.59
CA PRO A 625 3.04 4.78 -25.36
C PRO A 625 3.06 3.25 -25.55
N ILE A 626 2.72 2.76 -26.74
CA ILE A 626 2.82 1.34 -27.11
C ILE A 626 4.28 0.86 -27.16
N HIS A 627 5.19 1.59 -27.81
CA HIS A 627 6.63 1.28 -27.88
C HIS A 627 7.23 1.26 -26.46
N HIS A 628 6.92 2.27 -25.65
CA HIS A 628 7.38 2.32 -24.26
C HIS A 628 6.85 1.14 -23.43
N THR A 629 5.57 0.79 -23.56
CA THR A 629 4.96 -0.34 -22.83
C THR A 629 5.52 -1.68 -23.28
N MET A 630 5.84 -1.82 -24.57
CA MET A 630 6.49 -3.00 -25.15
C MET A 630 7.94 -3.16 -24.65
N ALA A 631 8.73 -2.09 -24.68
CA ALA A 631 10.07 -2.09 -24.12
C ALA A 631 10.08 -2.42 -22.61
N LYS A 632 9.11 -1.88 -21.84
CA LYS A 632 8.93 -2.25 -20.43
C LYS A 632 8.65 -3.75 -20.23
N TYR A 633 7.87 -4.38 -21.12
CA TYR A 633 7.62 -5.82 -21.08
C TYR A 633 8.90 -6.62 -21.32
N PHE A 634 9.72 -6.21 -22.29
CA PHE A 634 11.00 -6.86 -22.58
C PHE A 634 11.99 -6.74 -21.43
N LEU A 635 12.08 -5.56 -20.80
CA LEU A 635 12.91 -5.36 -19.62
C LEU A 635 12.47 -6.22 -18.44
N GLU A 636 11.17 -6.36 -18.15
CA GLU A 636 10.74 -7.25 -17.06
C GLU A 636 10.97 -8.73 -17.39
N GLN A 637 10.87 -9.14 -18.66
CA GLN A 637 11.27 -10.49 -19.07
C GLN A 637 12.77 -10.73 -18.83
N SER A 638 13.63 -9.74 -19.12
CA SER A 638 15.07 -9.87 -18.87
C SER A 638 15.44 -10.06 -17.39
N LEU A 639 14.61 -9.62 -16.44
CA LEU A 639 14.85 -9.85 -15.02
C LEU A 639 14.85 -11.34 -14.68
N VAL A 640 13.89 -12.09 -15.25
CA VAL A 640 13.71 -13.53 -15.02
C VAL A 640 14.85 -14.34 -15.63
N HIS A 641 15.35 -13.92 -16.80
CA HIS A 641 16.34 -14.66 -17.58
C HIS A 641 17.78 -14.40 -17.10
N TYR A 642 18.48 -15.48 -16.77
CA TYR A 642 19.83 -15.40 -16.23
C TYR A 642 20.87 -15.05 -17.30
N GLU A 643 20.61 -15.46 -18.54
CA GLU A 643 21.50 -15.30 -19.67
C GLU A 643 21.84 -13.82 -19.93
N VAL A 644 20.85 -12.93 -19.74
CA VAL A 644 20.93 -11.49 -20.03
C VAL A 644 21.18 -10.61 -18.79
N CYS A 645 21.17 -11.15 -17.57
CA CYS A 645 21.30 -10.35 -16.33
C CYS A 645 22.67 -9.64 -16.17
N HIS A 646 23.67 -10.06 -16.93
CA HIS A 646 25.03 -9.51 -16.94
C HIS A 646 25.17 -8.21 -17.76
N TYR A 647 24.19 -7.87 -18.61
CA TYR A 647 24.26 -6.66 -19.42
C TYR A 647 24.08 -5.39 -18.58
N PRO A 648 24.73 -4.27 -18.97
CA PRO A 648 24.48 -2.96 -18.37
C PRO A 648 22.98 -2.56 -18.47
N PRO A 649 22.41 -1.96 -17.41
CA PRO A 649 21.08 -1.37 -17.41
C PRO A 649 20.79 -0.43 -18.59
N SER A 650 21.78 0.35 -19.05
CA SER A 650 21.65 1.20 -20.23
C SER A 650 21.53 0.38 -21.52
N LEU A 651 22.43 -0.56 -21.75
CA LEU A 651 22.44 -1.40 -22.97
C LEU A 651 21.15 -2.22 -23.11
N ILE A 652 20.64 -2.81 -22.03
CA ILE A 652 19.42 -3.61 -22.09
C ILE A 652 18.18 -2.74 -22.30
N ALA A 653 18.17 -1.49 -21.81
CA ALA A 653 17.12 -0.51 -22.11
C ALA A 653 17.16 -0.04 -23.59
N ALA A 654 18.36 0.16 -24.15
CA ALA A 654 18.55 0.47 -25.56
C ALA A 654 18.05 -0.67 -26.47
N ALA A 655 18.39 -1.92 -26.13
CA ALA A 655 17.91 -3.10 -26.86
C ALA A 655 16.40 -3.29 -26.76
N ALA A 656 15.81 -3.06 -25.57
CA ALA A 656 14.37 -3.19 -25.38
C ALA A 656 13.56 -2.16 -26.18
N ILE A 657 13.99 -0.90 -26.23
CA ILE A 657 13.31 0.12 -27.04
C ILE A 657 13.55 -0.10 -28.55
N TYR A 658 14.75 -0.51 -28.96
CA TYR A 658 15.03 -0.79 -30.37
C TYR A 658 14.18 -1.95 -30.90
N LEU A 659 14.12 -3.07 -30.15
CA LEU A 659 13.26 -4.20 -30.49
C LEU A 659 11.78 -3.80 -30.53
N ALA A 660 11.33 -2.91 -29.63
CA ALA A 660 9.94 -2.46 -29.60
C ALA A 660 9.55 -1.69 -30.87
N PHE A 661 10.41 -0.80 -31.36
CA PHE A 661 10.18 -0.14 -32.65
C PHE A 661 10.21 -1.13 -33.82
N LEU A 662 11.24 -1.99 -33.89
CA LEU A 662 11.41 -2.96 -34.99
C LEU A 662 10.20 -3.88 -35.21
N ILE A 663 9.41 -4.19 -34.18
CA ILE A 663 8.24 -5.07 -34.31
C ILE A 663 6.90 -4.33 -34.44
N ILE A 664 6.82 -3.03 -34.14
CA ILE A 664 5.58 -2.25 -34.21
C ILE A 664 5.55 -1.33 -35.46
N ASP A 665 6.69 -0.77 -35.87
CA ASP A 665 6.78 0.17 -37.01
C ASP A 665 6.87 -0.51 -38.40
N ASN A 666 6.71 -1.85 -38.48
CA ASN A 666 6.94 -2.63 -39.71
C ASN A 666 5.70 -2.85 -40.61
N ASP A 667 4.53 -2.30 -40.26
CA ASP A 667 3.26 -2.52 -41.00
C ASP A 667 2.91 -1.40 -42.01
N ASP A 668 3.65 -0.28 -42.04
CA ASP A 668 3.44 0.83 -43.00
C ASP A 668 4.36 0.70 -44.23
N GLU A 669 3.89 1.16 -45.41
CA GLU A 669 4.56 0.99 -46.72
C GLU A 669 5.91 1.76 -46.87
N ASP A 670 6.28 2.59 -45.88
CA ASP A 670 7.51 3.39 -45.87
C ASP A 670 8.76 2.56 -45.50
N GLN A 671 9.31 1.85 -46.48
CA GLN A 671 10.55 1.05 -46.39
C GLN A 671 11.83 1.84 -46.00
N GLN A 672 11.70 3.12 -45.64
CA GLN A 672 12.79 4.06 -45.37
C GLN A 672 12.68 4.78 -44.00
N LYS A 673 11.76 4.35 -43.11
CA LYS A 673 11.71 4.85 -41.73
C LYS A 673 12.94 4.41 -40.94
N VAL A 674 13.86 5.33 -40.67
CA VAL A 674 15.08 5.05 -39.90
C VAL A 674 14.75 4.83 -38.42
N VAL A 675 14.62 3.55 -38.03
CA VAL A 675 14.24 3.15 -36.67
C VAL A 675 15.27 3.53 -35.60
N TRP A 676 16.57 3.50 -35.92
CA TRP A 676 17.65 3.90 -35.02
C TRP A 676 18.21 5.26 -35.44
N THR A 677 17.66 6.33 -34.88
CA THR A 677 17.98 7.72 -35.27
C THR A 677 19.32 8.19 -34.67
N ASN A 678 19.91 9.24 -35.26
CA ASN A 678 21.11 9.89 -34.72
C ASN A 678 20.88 10.43 -33.29
N THR A 679 19.70 10.99 -33.01
CA THR A 679 19.29 11.44 -31.66
C THR A 679 19.28 10.26 -30.67
N LEU A 680 18.71 9.12 -31.05
CA LEU A 680 18.68 7.93 -30.20
C LEU A 680 20.09 7.35 -29.99
N ALA A 681 20.92 7.30 -31.03
CA ALA A 681 22.32 6.88 -30.92
C ALA A 681 23.14 7.81 -30.00
N HIS A 682 22.94 9.13 -30.09
CA HIS A 682 23.59 10.14 -29.25
C HIS A 682 23.25 9.93 -27.76
N TYR A 683 21.97 9.99 -27.38
CA TYR A 683 21.57 9.88 -25.97
C TYR A 683 21.71 8.46 -25.39
N SER A 684 21.62 7.42 -26.23
CA SER A 684 21.93 6.05 -25.80
C SER A 684 23.43 5.75 -25.75
N THR A 685 24.28 6.59 -26.33
CA THR A 685 25.74 6.41 -26.48
C THR A 685 26.13 5.04 -27.07
N TYR A 686 25.24 4.44 -27.86
CA TYR A 686 25.46 3.15 -28.50
C TYR A 686 25.17 3.25 -30.00
N SER A 687 26.01 2.60 -30.81
CA SER A 687 25.70 2.34 -32.21
C SER A 687 24.62 1.27 -32.32
N LYS A 688 24.02 1.15 -33.51
CA LYS A 688 23.09 0.05 -33.82
C LYS A 688 23.76 -1.32 -33.59
N ASP A 689 25.03 -1.45 -33.94
CA ASP A 689 25.76 -2.71 -33.91
C ASP A 689 26.14 -3.14 -32.47
N ASP A 690 26.33 -2.19 -31.55
CA ASP A 690 26.50 -2.47 -30.11
C ASP A 690 25.22 -3.08 -29.49
N VAL A 691 24.06 -2.58 -29.92
CA VAL A 691 22.75 -2.94 -29.37
C VAL A 691 22.20 -4.24 -29.98
N PHE A 692 22.50 -4.50 -31.25
CA PHE A 692 21.92 -5.61 -32.01
C PHE A 692 22.12 -7.03 -31.42
N PRO A 693 23.26 -7.39 -30.80
CA PRO A 693 23.41 -8.66 -30.09
C PRO A 693 22.38 -8.86 -28.97
N VAL A 694 22.15 -7.82 -28.17
CA VAL A 694 21.19 -7.87 -27.04
C VAL A 694 19.75 -7.86 -27.54
N VAL A 695 19.47 -7.22 -28.69
CA VAL A 695 18.18 -7.34 -29.40
C VAL A 695 17.89 -8.78 -29.81
N ARG A 696 18.86 -9.50 -30.39
CA ARG A 696 18.70 -10.91 -30.78
C ARG A 696 18.47 -11.83 -29.57
N GLU A 697 19.22 -11.65 -28.47
CA GLU A 697 18.99 -12.42 -27.24
C GLU A 697 17.62 -12.12 -26.62
N THR A 698 17.19 -10.85 -26.61
CA THR A 698 15.86 -10.44 -26.15
C THR A 698 14.76 -11.04 -27.02
N ALA A 699 14.88 -10.98 -28.35
CA ALA A 699 13.93 -11.62 -29.28
C ALA A 699 13.82 -13.13 -29.03
N SER A 700 14.95 -13.81 -28.81
CA SER A 700 15.00 -15.25 -28.49
C SER A 700 14.29 -15.59 -27.18
N ILE A 701 14.35 -14.72 -26.17
CA ILE A 701 13.56 -14.84 -24.93
C ILE A 701 12.06 -14.69 -25.24
N ILE A 702 11.68 -13.65 -25.98
CA ILE A 702 10.28 -13.31 -26.25
C ILE A 702 9.56 -14.36 -27.10
N VAL A 703 10.19 -14.88 -28.16
CA VAL A 703 9.65 -15.95 -29.03
C VAL A 703 9.41 -17.28 -28.28
N ASN A 704 10.02 -17.45 -27.10
CA ASN A 704 9.83 -18.63 -26.25
C ASN A 704 9.06 -18.33 -24.96
N ALA A 705 8.62 -17.09 -24.74
CA ALA A 705 7.98 -16.63 -23.50
C ALA A 705 6.61 -17.28 -23.21
N ASP A 706 5.97 -17.93 -24.18
CA ASP A 706 4.74 -18.71 -23.99
C ASP A 706 4.98 -20.23 -23.79
N LYS A 707 6.18 -20.72 -24.11
CA LYS A 707 6.60 -22.13 -23.94
C LYS A 707 7.26 -22.38 -22.58
N ILE A 708 7.89 -21.37 -21.99
CA ILE A 708 8.58 -21.45 -20.69
C ILE A 708 7.60 -21.50 -19.51
N LYS A 709 8.05 -22.08 -18.40
CA LYS A 709 7.22 -22.23 -17.18
C LYS A 709 7.02 -20.93 -16.40
N TYR A 710 7.95 -19.97 -16.57
CA TYR A 710 7.90 -18.66 -15.93
C TYR A 710 6.89 -17.78 -16.67
N GLN A 711 5.83 -17.38 -15.99
CA GLN A 711 4.67 -16.75 -16.63
C GLN A 711 4.15 -15.51 -15.89
N ALA A 712 4.72 -15.14 -14.74
CA ALA A 712 4.25 -14.01 -13.94
C ALA A 712 4.33 -12.70 -14.75
N VAL A 713 5.48 -12.39 -15.35
CA VAL A 713 5.67 -11.22 -16.23
C VAL A 713 4.68 -11.25 -17.40
N ARG A 714 4.53 -12.40 -18.07
CA ARG A 714 3.61 -12.52 -19.21
C ARG A 714 2.16 -12.29 -18.80
N LYS A 715 1.71 -12.80 -17.65
CA LYS A 715 0.39 -12.56 -17.07
C LYS A 715 0.19 -11.09 -16.65
N LYS A 716 1.19 -10.48 -16.00
CA LYS A 716 1.22 -9.06 -15.61
C LYS A 716 0.95 -8.16 -16.81
N TYR A 717 1.68 -8.38 -17.89
CA TYR A 717 1.56 -7.59 -19.13
C TYR A 717 0.39 -7.99 -20.04
N ALA A 718 -0.34 -9.07 -19.73
CA ALA A 718 -1.61 -9.40 -20.37
C ALA A 718 -2.80 -8.60 -19.78
N GLN A 719 -2.58 -7.87 -18.68
CA GLN A 719 -3.58 -7.03 -18.05
C GLN A 719 -3.87 -5.78 -18.89
N ALA A 720 -5.10 -5.27 -18.83
CA ALA A 720 -5.52 -4.09 -19.60
C ALA A 720 -4.69 -2.83 -19.28
N LYS A 721 -4.26 -2.67 -18.01
CA LYS A 721 -3.36 -1.59 -17.56
C LYS A 721 -2.00 -1.57 -18.27
N CYS A 722 -1.59 -2.69 -18.85
CA CYS A 722 -0.35 -2.87 -19.60
C CYS A 722 -0.63 -3.02 -21.11
N MET A 723 -1.73 -2.43 -21.61
CA MET A 723 -2.18 -2.50 -23.01
C MET A 723 -2.40 -3.94 -23.55
N LYS A 724 -2.48 -4.94 -22.66
CA LYS A 724 -2.39 -6.37 -22.98
C LYS A 724 -1.16 -6.72 -23.83
N ILE A 725 -0.07 -5.95 -23.69
CA ILE A 725 1.05 -5.92 -24.65
C ILE A 725 1.68 -7.30 -24.90
N SER A 726 1.71 -8.18 -23.88
CA SER A 726 2.26 -9.55 -23.98
C SER A 726 1.38 -10.55 -24.77
N THR A 727 0.24 -10.10 -25.28
CA THR A 727 -0.70 -10.87 -26.11
C THR A 727 -0.79 -10.37 -27.55
N ARG A 728 -0.01 -9.34 -27.91
CA ARG A 728 -0.01 -8.72 -29.24
C ARG A 728 0.54 -9.65 -30.32
N PRO A 729 -0.04 -9.65 -31.54
CA PRO A 729 0.41 -10.51 -32.65
C PRO A 729 1.82 -10.19 -33.13
N GLU A 730 2.30 -8.96 -32.98
CA GLU A 730 3.65 -8.52 -33.37
C GLU A 730 4.77 -9.31 -32.66
N LEU A 731 4.49 -9.85 -31.47
CA LEU A 731 5.36 -10.75 -30.71
C LEU A 731 5.52 -12.15 -31.34
N ARG A 732 4.83 -12.40 -32.45
CA ARG A 732 4.87 -13.61 -33.28
C ARG A 732 4.99 -13.25 -34.77
N SER A 733 5.51 -12.07 -35.07
CA SER A 733 5.79 -11.62 -36.44
C SER A 733 7.00 -12.36 -37.02
N ALA A 734 7.07 -12.45 -38.35
CA ALA A 734 8.26 -12.96 -39.03
C ALA A 734 9.52 -12.14 -38.66
N THR A 735 9.38 -10.84 -38.38
CA THR A 735 10.46 -9.96 -37.92
C THR A 735 11.11 -10.47 -36.64
N ILE A 736 10.33 -10.77 -35.60
CA ILE A 736 10.89 -11.21 -34.31
C ILE A 736 11.43 -12.64 -34.37
N ASP A 737 10.82 -13.52 -35.16
CA ASP A 737 11.33 -14.87 -35.42
C ASP A 737 12.68 -14.83 -36.17
N LEU A 738 12.83 -13.94 -37.17
CA LEU A 738 14.10 -13.72 -37.87
C LEU A 738 15.17 -13.17 -36.91
N LEU A 739 14.84 -12.17 -36.08
CA LEU A 739 15.77 -11.64 -35.07
C LEU A 739 16.18 -12.70 -34.03
N ALA A 740 15.29 -13.63 -33.67
CA ALA A 740 15.56 -14.72 -32.74
C ALA A 740 16.37 -15.89 -33.37
N THR A 741 16.31 -16.06 -34.69
CA THR A 741 16.94 -17.18 -35.42
C THR A 741 18.19 -16.80 -36.20
N ALA A 742 18.46 -15.52 -36.42
CA ALA A 742 19.64 -14.99 -37.10
C ALA A 742 20.95 -15.32 -36.34
N ASP A 743 21.44 -16.51 -36.63
CA ASP A 743 22.73 -17.16 -36.38
C ASP A 743 23.46 -16.99 -35.02
N LYS A 744 23.70 -18.14 -34.38
CA LYS A 744 24.62 -18.33 -33.24
C LYS A 744 25.99 -18.90 -33.66
N ARG A 745 26.26 -19.01 -34.98
CA ARG A 745 27.46 -19.65 -35.55
C ARG A 745 28.37 -18.71 -36.37
N ALA A 746 28.20 -17.40 -36.22
CA ALA A 746 29.16 -16.39 -36.68
C ALA A 746 29.86 -15.76 -35.47
N VAL A 747 30.87 -16.48 -34.96
CA VAL A 747 31.88 -16.04 -33.97
C VAL A 747 33.23 -16.59 -34.42
#